data_AF-A0A2S2NKU4-F1
#
_entry.id   AF-A0A2S2NKU4-F1
#
_cell.length_a   1.000
_cell.length_b   1.000
_cell.length_c   1.000
_cell.angle_alpha   90.00
_cell.angle_beta   90.00
_cell.angle_gamma   90.00
#
_symmetry.space_group_name_H-M   'P 1'
#
loop_
_entity.id
_entity.type
_entity.pdbx_description
1 polymer ?
#
loop_
_entity_poly.entity_id
_entity_poly.type
_entity_poly.pdbx_seq_one_letter_code
_entity_poly.pdbx_strand_id
1 'polypeptide(L)'
;FCQAPGRRRFIRREIQRVCLIVHRRITLGRVRVHAYGGSSYLPLPESIKSREAVVNPKNIDRQCFKWAILAKHVPHGNRSRVGANYTREEHRYDFSALSTPTPVSEIKLFEKSNPGTSVNLYGVRNSEKHNNNKNKKNKKSSTQSVAYPLHIADEEKPDHFDLLLITGKDGDNHYAFISNFSRLASPQKNNHQHRLFYCKRCFASFEDRPLKYKLHGKRALAQHRLLCGVHKPIVPLMPKEGDTLEFEAWCKTERLPFVVYADFEALLLKTDRKQGVNTTAIHTHHPMSYGYHVVAAEGVPIELFDQFDIPRAPVIFRGSATEDDVAKRFVRDVLNVADKIARLYKEVNVPIIMGVEDCRVHDGKITCDLCSCAFSERNCKTAHHDHLSGRFLKTLCNTCNLKLKTPKFVPCFLHNLSNYDAHFIVTNLADDGDTNRISVIANTEEKYISFSKYINNTFSVRFVDTCRFMASSLAHLAENLSSANFDKFREVARVFASSEMQLVTRKGVYPYEYTDSWDKLCVTSLPDKFQFYSALTETHVSDEDYEHAARVWNHFGCTSLGAYSDLYLKIDVLLSADVFENFRDICMTTYHLDPAQYYTLPGFSFDCMLKFTKVQLELLTDFEKVLFLESGTRGGLVQASKRHARANNLETPGYNADEPKTSLIYLDANNLYGFGMCKYMPISDFSWYPGNPEVALTSYSGCARRMTLVDFTKSTFRILNTYTTPTTICRSYRTLAYRAGPLCES
;
A
#
# COMPACT_ATOMS: atom_id res chain seq x y z
N PHE A 1 19.92 -10.59 17.23
CA PHE A 1 19.70 -10.65 15.76
C PHE A 1 19.54 -12.10 15.27
N CYS A 2 18.47 -12.77 15.67
CA CYS A 2 17.91 -13.99 15.07
C CYS A 2 16.68 -14.31 15.90
N GLN A 3 15.49 -14.13 15.31
CA GLN A 3 14.20 -14.76 15.64
C GLN A 3 13.06 -13.82 15.21
N ALA A 4 12.51 -14.08 14.02
CA ALA A 4 11.13 -13.77 13.62
C ALA A 4 10.93 -14.27 12.17
N PRO A 5 10.36 -15.46 11.96
CA PRO A 5 10.16 -16.03 10.61
C PRO A 5 9.19 -15.22 9.73
N GLY A 6 8.44 -14.28 10.30
CA GLY A 6 7.38 -13.52 9.61
C GLY A 6 7.86 -12.33 8.77
N ARG A 7 9.04 -11.76 9.02
CA ARG A 7 9.45 -10.46 8.43
C ARG A 7 9.93 -10.56 6.97
N ARG A 8 10.35 -11.74 6.49
CA ARG A 8 10.89 -11.93 5.13
C ARG A 8 9.84 -12.02 4.01
N ARG A 9 8.56 -12.25 4.33
CA ARG A 9 7.46 -12.28 3.33
C ARG A 9 6.93 -10.89 2.97
N PHE A 10 7.18 -9.87 3.79
CA PHE A 10 6.56 -8.54 3.68
C PHE A 10 7.22 -7.68 2.60
N ILE A 11 8.56 -7.57 2.62
CA ILE A 11 9.35 -6.83 1.62
C ILE A 11 9.17 -7.40 0.20
N ARG A 12 8.97 -8.73 0.12
CA ARG A 12 8.85 -9.46 -1.15
C ARG A 12 7.58 -9.13 -1.94
N ARG A 13 6.48 -8.74 -1.27
CA ARG A 13 5.20 -8.36 -1.90
C ARG A 13 5.09 -6.86 -2.19
N GLU A 14 5.75 -6.00 -1.40
CA GLU A 14 5.70 -4.55 -1.63
C GLU A 14 6.52 -4.14 -2.85
N ILE A 15 7.74 -4.65 -3.05
CA ILE A 15 8.56 -4.30 -4.22
C ILE A 15 7.90 -4.78 -5.53
N GLN A 16 7.24 -5.94 -5.52
CA GLN A 16 6.48 -6.45 -6.67
C GLN A 16 5.20 -5.65 -6.96
N ARG A 17 4.54 -5.08 -5.95
CA ARG A 17 3.38 -4.20 -6.14
C ARG A 17 3.77 -2.77 -6.50
N VAL A 18 4.91 -2.26 -6.03
CA VAL A 18 5.37 -0.89 -6.29
C VAL A 18 5.70 -0.68 -7.78
N CYS A 19 6.23 -1.68 -8.50
CA CYS A 19 6.36 -1.61 -9.96
C CYS A 19 5.02 -1.58 -10.72
N LEU A 20 3.91 -1.97 -10.06
CA LEU A 20 2.55 -1.93 -10.62
C LEU A 20 1.73 -0.72 -10.11
N ILE A 21 2.24 0.05 -9.15
CA ILE A 21 1.67 1.34 -8.73
C ILE A 21 2.39 2.45 -9.50
N VAL A 22 2.33 2.35 -10.81
CA VAL A 22 2.56 3.48 -11.69
C VAL A 22 1.28 4.28 -11.71
N HIS A 23 1.36 5.59 -11.45
CA HIS A 23 0.29 6.59 -11.44
C HIS A 23 -0.82 6.36 -12.49
N ARG A 24 -1.71 5.43 -12.19
CA ARG A 24 -2.97 5.21 -12.88
C ARG A 24 -4.01 5.28 -11.80
N ARG A 25 -5.14 5.94 -12.10
CA ARG A 25 -6.39 5.66 -11.41
C ARG A 25 -6.53 4.15 -11.36
N ILE A 26 -6.19 3.56 -10.22
CA ILE A 26 -6.71 2.27 -9.84
C ILE A 26 -8.19 2.58 -9.68
N THR A 27 -8.93 2.48 -10.77
CA THR A 27 -10.35 2.22 -10.70
C THR A 27 -10.41 0.80 -10.16
N LEU A 28 -10.19 0.67 -8.84
CA LEU A 28 -10.79 -0.39 -8.05
C LEU A 28 -12.25 -0.27 -8.44
N GLY A 29 -12.67 -1.12 -9.37
CA GLY A 29 -14.08 -1.43 -9.47
C GLY A 29 -14.44 -1.76 -8.03
N ARG A 30 -15.33 -0.96 -7.44
CA ARG A 30 -16.01 -1.34 -6.21
C ARG A 30 -16.59 -2.71 -6.51
N VAL A 31 -15.84 -3.77 -6.22
CA VAL A 31 -16.45 -5.02 -5.85
C VAL A 31 -16.95 -4.71 -4.46
N ARG A 32 -18.13 -4.09 -4.41
CA ARG A 32 -18.96 -4.21 -3.24
C ARG A 32 -19.09 -5.72 -3.08
N VAL A 33 -18.41 -6.27 -2.07
CA VAL A 33 -18.60 -7.65 -1.65
C VAL A 33 -20.02 -7.67 -1.11
N HIS A 34 -20.95 -7.89 -2.04
CA HIS A 34 -22.36 -8.00 -1.74
C HIS A 34 -22.62 -9.47 -1.43
N ALA A 35 -22.93 -9.76 -0.17
CA ALA A 35 -23.47 -11.04 0.27
C ALA A 35 -24.92 -11.22 -0.22
N TYR A 36 -25.19 -11.07 -1.51
CA TYR A 36 -26.54 -11.15 -2.08
C TYR A 36 -26.62 -12.24 -3.17
N GLY A 37 -27.48 -13.22 -2.96
CA GLY A 37 -27.81 -14.25 -3.95
C GLY A 37 -28.64 -13.72 -5.12
N GLY A 38 -28.69 -14.49 -6.21
CA GLY A 38 -29.47 -14.13 -7.40
C GLY A 38 -30.99 -14.26 -7.18
N SER A 39 -31.75 -13.17 -7.33
CA SER A 39 -33.19 -13.08 -7.12
C SER A 39 -33.99 -13.44 -8.40
N SER A 40 -34.89 -12.56 -8.83
CA SER A 40 -35.77 -12.76 -9.99
C SER A 40 -35.12 -12.24 -11.29
N TYR A 41 -35.84 -12.34 -12.40
CA TYR A 41 -35.33 -11.94 -13.72
C TYR A 41 -34.87 -10.49 -13.77
N LEU A 42 -33.63 -10.27 -14.23
CA LEU A 42 -33.12 -8.96 -14.64
C LEU A 42 -32.81 -8.94 -16.15
N PRO A 43 -33.17 -7.86 -16.87
CA PRO A 43 -32.82 -7.74 -18.27
C PRO A 43 -31.30 -7.55 -18.46
N LEU A 44 -30.75 -8.17 -19.51
CA LEU A 44 -29.37 -7.90 -19.93
C LEU A 44 -29.20 -6.44 -20.36
N PRO A 45 -28.05 -5.80 -20.08
CA PRO A 45 -27.70 -4.53 -20.70
C PRO A 45 -27.71 -4.65 -22.23
N GLU A 46 -28.20 -3.62 -22.93
CA GLU A 46 -28.40 -3.67 -24.38
C GLU A 46 -27.11 -4.00 -25.15
N SER A 47 -25.97 -3.50 -24.67
CA SER A 47 -24.65 -3.78 -25.27
C SER A 47 -24.13 -5.20 -25.04
N ILE A 48 -24.70 -5.96 -24.09
CA ILE A 48 -24.44 -7.39 -23.88
C ILE A 48 -25.44 -8.22 -24.67
N LYS A 49 -26.73 -7.83 -24.64
CA LYS A 49 -27.81 -8.49 -25.36
C LYS A 49 -27.54 -8.58 -26.86
N SER A 50 -27.07 -7.47 -27.46
CA SER A 50 -26.67 -7.39 -28.87
C SER A 50 -25.50 -8.30 -29.27
N ARG A 51 -24.74 -8.86 -28.31
CA ARG A 51 -23.63 -9.79 -28.61
C ARG A 51 -24.11 -11.22 -28.90
N GLU A 52 -25.37 -11.53 -28.58
CA GLU A 52 -25.94 -12.88 -28.71
C GLU A 52 -25.05 -13.97 -28.09
N ALA A 53 -24.43 -13.63 -26.95
CA ALA A 53 -23.45 -14.45 -26.25
C ALA A 53 -24.01 -15.09 -24.97
N VAL A 54 -25.19 -14.64 -24.55
CA VAL A 54 -25.77 -14.92 -23.23
C VAL A 54 -27.22 -15.34 -23.41
N VAL A 55 -27.58 -16.47 -22.82
CA VAL A 55 -28.95 -16.95 -22.66
C VAL A 55 -29.42 -16.48 -21.29
N ASN A 56 -30.49 -15.68 -21.26
CA ASN A 56 -31.04 -15.08 -20.04
C ASN A 56 -32.45 -15.65 -19.76
N PRO A 57 -32.58 -16.76 -19.02
CA PRO A 57 -33.89 -17.39 -18.79
C PRO A 57 -34.78 -16.50 -17.94
N LYS A 58 -35.97 -16.15 -18.44
CA LYS A 58 -36.99 -15.43 -17.66
C LYS A 58 -37.58 -16.36 -16.61
N ASN A 59 -37.23 -16.10 -15.34
CA ASN A 59 -37.79 -16.76 -14.16
C ASN A 59 -38.60 -15.78 -13.30
N ILE A 60 -39.60 -16.30 -12.61
CA ILE A 60 -40.44 -15.54 -11.65
C ILE A 60 -40.12 -15.86 -10.18
N ASP A 61 -39.27 -16.86 -9.95
CA ASP A 61 -38.82 -17.29 -8.64
C ASP A 61 -37.45 -16.70 -8.27
N ARG A 62 -36.85 -17.18 -7.17
CA ARG A 62 -35.49 -16.78 -6.73
C ARG A 62 -34.44 -17.84 -7.05
N GLN A 63 -34.65 -18.64 -8.11
CA GLN A 63 -33.78 -19.77 -8.49
C GLN A 63 -32.99 -19.51 -9.78
N CYS A 64 -32.67 -18.25 -10.11
CA CYS A 64 -32.00 -17.92 -11.37
C CYS A 64 -30.65 -18.64 -11.58
N PHE A 65 -29.92 -18.99 -10.51
CA PHE A 65 -28.71 -19.82 -10.60
C PHE A 65 -28.99 -21.20 -11.21
N LYS A 66 -29.97 -21.94 -10.65
CA LYS A 66 -30.43 -23.24 -11.16
C LYS A 66 -30.83 -23.14 -12.62
N TRP A 67 -31.63 -22.13 -12.97
CA TRP A 67 -32.09 -21.93 -14.35
C TRP A 67 -30.94 -21.60 -15.30
N ALA A 68 -29.95 -20.83 -14.87
CA ALA A 68 -28.76 -20.54 -15.68
C ALA A 68 -27.92 -21.80 -15.94
N ILE A 69 -27.76 -22.70 -14.96
CA ILE A 69 -27.07 -23.98 -15.15
C ILE A 69 -27.83 -24.86 -16.16
N LEU A 70 -29.14 -25.01 -15.97
CA LEU A 70 -29.97 -25.87 -16.83
C LEU A 70 -30.11 -25.35 -18.27
N ALA A 71 -29.92 -24.05 -18.50
CA ALA A 71 -30.04 -23.41 -19.82
C ALA A 71 -29.09 -24.02 -20.88
N LYS A 72 -28.00 -24.66 -20.46
CA LYS A 72 -27.07 -25.39 -21.34
C LYS A 72 -27.74 -26.57 -22.05
N HIS A 73 -28.68 -27.25 -21.38
CA HIS A 73 -29.31 -28.49 -21.83
C HIS A 73 -30.65 -28.28 -22.54
N VAL A 74 -31.31 -27.15 -22.30
CA VAL A 74 -32.57 -26.80 -22.98
C VAL A 74 -32.33 -26.60 -24.49
N PRO A 75 -33.22 -27.00 -25.41
CA PRO A 75 -33.06 -26.74 -26.85
C PRO A 75 -33.04 -25.25 -27.22
N HIS A 76 -32.23 -24.85 -28.22
CA HIS A 76 -31.92 -23.45 -28.56
C HIS A 76 -33.13 -22.52 -28.73
N GLY A 77 -34.24 -23.00 -29.31
CA GLY A 77 -35.44 -22.17 -29.54
C GLY A 77 -36.26 -21.84 -28.29
N ASN A 78 -36.10 -22.60 -27.20
CA ASN A 78 -36.96 -22.51 -26.01
C ASN A 78 -36.22 -22.02 -24.75
N ARG A 79 -35.00 -21.49 -24.87
CA ARG A 79 -34.19 -21.17 -23.67
C ARG A 79 -34.58 -19.86 -22.96
N SER A 80 -35.38 -19.01 -23.58
CA SER A 80 -35.64 -17.64 -23.08
C SER A 80 -36.63 -17.56 -21.92
N ARG A 81 -37.45 -18.60 -21.69
CA ARG A 81 -38.46 -18.64 -20.62
C ARG A 81 -38.38 -19.95 -19.86
N VAL A 82 -38.40 -19.86 -18.53
CA VAL A 82 -38.44 -21.03 -17.65
C VAL A 82 -39.85 -21.63 -17.66
N GLY A 83 -39.94 -22.95 -17.75
CA GLY A 83 -41.17 -23.73 -17.85
C GLY A 83 -40.87 -25.22 -17.90
N ALA A 84 -41.78 -26.02 -18.48
CA ALA A 84 -41.65 -27.48 -18.57
C ALA A 84 -40.37 -27.95 -19.31
N ASN A 85 -39.83 -27.11 -20.18
CA ASN A 85 -38.55 -27.29 -20.87
C ASN A 85 -37.34 -27.29 -19.92
N TYR A 86 -37.41 -26.57 -18.79
CA TYR A 86 -36.35 -26.54 -17.78
C TYR A 86 -36.56 -27.60 -16.70
N THR A 87 -37.81 -27.81 -16.26
CA THR A 87 -38.11 -28.77 -15.18
C THR A 87 -37.73 -30.20 -15.54
N ARG A 88 -37.80 -30.56 -16.83
CA ARG A 88 -37.33 -31.87 -17.34
C ARG A 88 -35.83 -32.09 -17.16
N GLU A 89 -35.03 -31.04 -17.13
CA GLU A 89 -33.56 -31.12 -17.03
C GLU A 89 -33.06 -31.10 -15.57
N GLU A 90 -33.94 -30.90 -14.58
CA GLU A 90 -33.55 -30.76 -13.17
C GLU A 90 -32.84 -31.98 -12.60
N HIS A 91 -33.17 -33.17 -13.09
CA HIS A 91 -32.57 -34.44 -12.66
C HIS A 91 -31.06 -34.53 -12.89
N ARG A 92 -30.47 -33.62 -13.68
CA ARG A 92 -29.05 -33.65 -14.05
C ARG A 92 -28.11 -33.21 -12.94
N TYR A 93 -28.57 -32.39 -12.00
CA TYR A 93 -27.72 -31.81 -10.96
C TYR A 93 -28.43 -31.75 -9.63
N ASP A 94 -27.66 -31.93 -8.56
CA ASP A 94 -28.12 -31.72 -7.20
C ASP A 94 -27.98 -30.24 -6.81
N PHE A 95 -29.10 -29.61 -6.48
CA PHE A 95 -29.20 -28.23 -5.99
C PHE A 95 -29.62 -28.17 -4.50
N SER A 96 -29.81 -29.32 -3.83
CA SER A 96 -30.39 -29.40 -2.48
C SER A 96 -29.57 -28.69 -1.40
N ALA A 97 -28.25 -28.61 -1.59
CA ALA A 97 -27.32 -27.96 -0.68
C ALA A 97 -27.22 -26.43 -0.85
N LEU A 98 -28.01 -25.83 -1.74
CA LEU A 98 -27.94 -24.40 -2.06
C LEU A 98 -29.09 -23.61 -1.46
N SER A 99 -28.78 -22.42 -0.97
CA SER A 99 -29.76 -21.42 -0.59
C SER A 99 -30.45 -20.84 -1.84
N THR A 100 -31.70 -20.42 -1.68
CA THR A 100 -32.45 -19.67 -2.70
C THR A 100 -32.87 -18.31 -2.12
N PRO A 101 -32.29 -17.19 -2.58
CA PRO A 101 -31.42 -17.04 -3.73
C PRO A 101 -29.97 -17.50 -3.49
N THR A 102 -29.33 -18.12 -4.49
CA THR A 102 -27.98 -18.70 -4.33
C THR A 102 -26.89 -17.63 -4.31
N PRO A 103 -26.16 -17.44 -3.19
CA PRO A 103 -25.04 -16.52 -3.10
C PRO A 103 -23.81 -17.06 -3.83
N VAL A 104 -22.93 -16.15 -4.29
CA VAL A 104 -21.70 -16.50 -5.02
C VAL A 104 -20.78 -17.42 -4.20
N SER A 105 -20.78 -17.29 -2.87
CA SER A 105 -20.01 -18.13 -1.96
C SER A 105 -20.39 -19.62 -2.02
N GLU A 106 -21.64 -19.93 -2.36
CA GLU A 106 -22.18 -21.29 -2.42
C GLU A 106 -21.95 -21.98 -3.76
N ILE A 107 -21.38 -21.31 -4.77
CA ILE A 107 -20.99 -21.95 -6.04
C ILE A 107 -20.05 -23.13 -5.77
N LYS A 108 -19.15 -23.00 -4.79
CA LYS A 108 -18.26 -24.09 -4.37
C LYS A 108 -19.01 -25.25 -3.71
N LEU A 109 -20.17 -25.02 -3.11
CA LEU A 109 -21.02 -26.10 -2.59
C LEU A 109 -21.66 -26.85 -3.77
N PHE A 110 -22.16 -26.13 -4.77
CA PHE A 110 -22.70 -26.74 -5.99
C PHE A 110 -21.67 -27.64 -6.70
N GLU A 111 -20.43 -27.16 -6.86
CA GLU A 111 -19.34 -27.93 -7.47
C GLU A 111 -18.92 -29.15 -6.64
N LYS A 112 -19.15 -29.13 -5.32
CA LYS A 112 -18.91 -30.28 -4.42
C LYS A 112 -20.03 -31.30 -4.50
N SER A 113 -21.28 -30.86 -4.52
CA SER A 113 -22.46 -31.73 -4.68
C SER A 113 -22.53 -32.38 -6.06
N ASN A 114 -21.86 -31.81 -7.06
CA ASN A 114 -21.84 -32.31 -8.44
C ASN A 114 -20.39 -32.58 -8.91
N PRO A 115 -19.79 -33.73 -8.55
CA PRO A 115 -18.45 -34.11 -9.01
C PRO A 115 -18.36 -34.12 -10.54
N GLY A 116 -17.26 -33.61 -11.10
CA GLY A 116 -17.12 -33.43 -12.56
C GLY A 116 -17.65 -32.10 -13.12
N THR A 117 -18.31 -31.29 -12.29
CA THR A 117 -18.80 -29.95 -12.67
C THR A 117 -17.91 -28.82 -12.17
N SER A 118 -17.77 -27.76 -12.98
CA SER A 118 -17.08 -26.52 -12.62
C SER A 118 -17.78 -25.28 -13.19
N VAL A 119 -17.69 -24.15 -12.47
CA VAL A 119 -18.40 -22.91 -12.82
C VAL A 119 -17.45 -21.72 -12.82
N ASN A 120 -17.46 -20.96 -13.91
CA ASN A 120 -16.94 -19.61 -13.97
C ASN A 120 -18.08 -18.61 -13.86
N LEU A 121 -17.87 -17.52 -13.13
CA LEU A 121 -18.80 -16.41 -12.99
C LEU A 121 -18.13 -15.11 -13.42
N TYR A 122 -18.83 -14.33 -14.24
CA TYR A 122 -18.39 -13.03 -14.73
C TYR A 122 -19.40 -11.95 -14.37
N GLY A 123 -18.93 -10.76 -13.98
CA GLY A 123 -19.77 -9.60 -13.76
C GLY A 123 -19.77 -8.67 -14.98
N VAL A 124 -20.72 -7.74 -15.02
CA VAL A 124 -20.79 -6.68 -16.04
C VAL A 124 -20.70 -5.30 -15.38
N ARG A 125 -19.88 -4.42 -15.95
CA ARG A 125 -19.82 -3.00 -15.56
C ARG A 125 -19.98 -2.10 -16.77
N ASN A 126 -20.52 -0.91 -16.59
CA ASN A 126 -20.55 0.10 -17.65
C ASN A 126 -19.17 0.78 -17.76
N SER A 127 -18.67 0.95 -18.98
CA SER A 127 -17.47 1.73 -19.27
C SER A 127 -17.87 2.96 -20.09
N GLU A 128 -17.50 4.14 -19.59
CA GLU A 128 -17.53 5.36 -20.39
C GLU A 128 -16.32 5.34 -21.34
N LYS A 129 -16.58 5.43 -22.65
CA LYS A 129 -15.52 5.75 -23.60
C LYS A 129 -15.32 7.26 -23.60
N HIS A 130 -14.24 7.74 -23.00
CA HIS A 130 -13.73 9.08 -23.35
C HIS A 130 -13.14 9.00 -24.76
N ASN A 131 -13.94 9.37 -25.76
CA ASN A 131 -13.44 9.64 -27.10
C ASN A 131 -12.63 10.94 -27.05
N ASN A 132 -11.32 10.85 -26.87
CA ASN A 132 -10.40 11.99 -27.00
C ASN A 132 -10.11 12.32 -28.47
N ASN A 133 -11.14 12.32 -29.33
CA ASN A 133 -11.04 12.93 -30.65
C ASN A 133 -11.68 14.31 -30.57
N LYS A 134 -10.85 15.35 -30.42
CA LYS A 134 -11.29 16.76 -30.35
C LYS A 134 -12.07 17.24 -31.58
N ASN A 135 -12.09 16.46 -32.67
CA ASN A 135 -12.78 16.79 -33.91
C ASN A 135 -13.89 15.79 -34.22
N LYS A 136 -15.05 15.95 -33.57
CA LYS A 136 -16.40 15.62 -34.13
C LYS A 136 -17.46 16.04 -33.11
N LYS A 137 -18.00 17.25 -33.28
CA LYS A 137 -19.25 17.67 -32.63
C LYS A 137 -20.37 16.75 -33.14
N ASN A 138 -21.15 16.17 -32.24
CA ASN A 138 -22.27 15.24 -32.45
C ASN A 138 -21.93 13.75 -32.64
N LYS A 139 -21.68 13.03 -31.54
CA LYS A 139 -22.10 11.63 -31.37
C LYS A 139 -22.50 11.35 -29.92
N LYS A 140 -23.70 10.80 -29.70
CA LYS A 140 -24.17 10.26 -28.41
C LYS A 140 -23.08 9.35 -27.82
N SER A 141 -22.76 9.51 -26.54
CA SER A 141 -21.84 8.59 -25.85
C SER A 141 -22.45 7.19 -25.86
N SER A 142 -21.90 6.25 -26.63
CA SER A 142 -22.32 4.85 -26.56
C SER A 142 -21.71 4.24 -25.29
N THR A 143 -22.51 4.06 -24.24
CA THR A 143 -22.10 3.37 -23.02
C THR A 143 -21.85 1.90 -23.37
N GLN A 144 -20.60 1.43 -23.31
CA GLN A 144 -20.25 0.04 -23.62
C GLN A 144 -20.08 -0.73 -22.31
N SER A 145 -20.81 -1.83 -22.15
CA SER A 145 -20.65 -2.70 -20.99
C SER A 145 -19.43 -3.61 -21.15
N VAL A 146 -18.70 -3.86 -20.08
CA VAL A 146 -17.46 -4.65 -20.04
C VAL A 146 -17.65 -5.78 -19.04
N ALA A 147 -17.47 -7.02 -19.49
CA ALA A 147 -17.44 -8.22 -18.67
C ALA A 147 -16.08 -8.39 -17.99
N TYR A 148 -16.08 -8.91 -16.77
CA TYR A 148 -14.88 -9.16 -15.95
C TYR A 148 -15.08 -10.40 -15.06
N PRO A 149 -14.02 -11.13 -14.67
CA PRO A 149 -14.15 -12.33 -13.86
C PRO A 149 -14.51 -11.98 -12.41
N LEU A 150 -15.43 -12.73 -11.83
CA LEU A 150 -15.81 -12.66 -10.40
C LEU A 150 -15.35 -13.91 -9.64
N HIS A 151 -15.58 -15.07 -10.26
CA HIS A 151 -15.17 -16.38 -9.75
C HIS A 151 -14.72 -17.22 -10.94
N ILE A 152 -13.54 -17.82 -10.85
CA ILE A 152 -13.03 -18.68 -11.93
C ILE A 152 -12.56 -19.97 -11.28
N ALA A 153 -13.02 -21.09 -11.82
CA ALA A 153 -12.58 -22.40 -11.37
C ALA A 153 -11.04 -22.53 -11.50
N ASP A 154 -10.43 -23.25 -10.57
CA ASP A 154 -8.99 -23.54 -10.66
C ASP A 154 -8.69 -24.49 -11.82
N GLU A 155 -9.60 -25.44 -12.06
CA GLU A 155 -9.57 -26.35 -13.20
C GLU A 155 -10.96 -26.44 -13.85
N GLU A 156 -11.01 -26.27 -15.18
CA GLU A 156 -12.23 -26.50 -15.95
C GLU A 156 -12.46 -28.02 -16.09
N LYS A 157 -13.42 -28.55 -15.34
CA LYS A 157 -13.83 -29.96 -15.43
C LYS A 157 -14.63 -30.23 -16.72
N PRO A 158 -14.82 -31.50 -17.14
CA PRO A 158 -15.53 -31.82 -18.39
C PRO A 158 -16.91 -31.18 -18.52
N ASP A 159 -17.67 -31.10 -17.42
CA ASP A 159 -18.94 -30.37 -17.39
C ASP A 159 -18.75 -28.94 -16.85
N HIS A 160 -18.30 -28.06 -17.75
CA HIS A 160 -18.01 -26.66 -17.40
C HIS A 160 -19.16 -25.70 -17.76
N PHE A 161 -19.34 -24.68 -16.93
CA PHE A 161 -20.32 -23.60 -17.11
C PHE A 161 -19.66 -22.24 -17.00
N ASP A 162 -19.93 -21.36 -17.97
CA ASP A 162 -19.63 -19.93 -17.87
C ASP A 162 -20.96 -19.19 -17.59
N LEU A 163 -21.04 -18.47 -16.48
CA LEU A 163 -22.22 -17.72 -16.04
C LEU A 163 -21.94 -16.22 -15.98
N LEU A 164 -22.98 -15.42 -16.20
CA LEU A 164 -22.95 -13.96 -16.08
C LEU A 164 -23.81 -13.53 -14.89
N LEU A 165 -23.24 -12.74 -13.98
CA LEU A 165 -23.95 -12.07 -12.90
C LEU A 165 -24.34 -10.65 -13.35
N ILE A 166 -25.63 -10.39 -13.39
CA ILE A 166 -26.22 -9.07 -13.66
C ILE A 166 -26.62 -8.47 -12.32
N THR A 167 -26.25 -7.22 -12.07
CA THR A 167 -26.66 -6.49 -10.87
C THR A 167 -27.56 -5.33 -11.26
N GLY A 168 -28.76 -5.28 -10.68
CA GLY A 168 -29.76 -4.24 -10.85
C GLY A 168 -29.44 -2.95 -10.08
N LYS A 169 -30.28 -1.93 -10.25
CA LYS A 169 -30.09 -0.62 -9.57
C LYS A 169 -30.28 -0.72 -8.06
N ASP A 170 -31.19 -1.58 -7.63
CA ASP A 170 -31.59 -1.75 -6.22
C ASP A 170 -30.76 -2.82 -5.49
N GLY A 171 -29.68 -3.31 -6.11
CA GLY A 171 -28.79 -4.32 -5.54
C GLY A 171 -29.21 -5.77 -5.80
N ASP A 172 -30.34 -5.99 -6.47
CA ASP A 172 -30.77 -7.31 -6.94
C ASP A 172 -29.76 -7.92 -7.91
N ASN A 173 -29.60 -9.24 -7.87
CA ASN A 173 -28.67 -9.98 -8.72
C ASN A 173 -29.41 -11.03 -9.56
N HIS A 174 -28.90 -11.34 -10.76
CA HIS A 174 -29.46 -12.38 -11.63
C HIS A 174 -28.35 -13.15 -12.36
N TYR A 175 -28.43 -14.48 -12.34
CA TYR A 175 -27.51 -15.35 -13.09
C TYR A 175 -28.06 -15.65 -14.48
N ALA A 176 -27.20 -15.53 -15.49
CA ALA A 176 -27.49 -15.90 -16.88
C ALA A 176 -26.40 -16.82 -17.45
N PHE A 177 -26.72 -17.63 -18.43
CA PHE A 177 -25.79 -18.59 -19.03
C PHE A 177 -25.02 -17.98 -20.20
N ILE A 178 -23.69 -18.06 -20.18
CA ILE A 178 -22.85 -17.61 -21.30
C ILE A 178 -22.69 -18.77 -22.28
N SER A 179 -23.43 -18.70 -23.39
CA SER A 179 -23.38 -19.71 -24.45
C SER A 179 -22.16 -19.58 -25.35
N ASN A 180 -21.57 -18.38 -25.44
CA ASN A 180 -20.37 -18.14 -26.23
C ASN A 180 -19.48 -17.05 -25.62
N PHE A 181 -18.45 -17.47 -24.89
CA PHE A 181 -17.50 -16.54 -24.25
C PHE A 181 -16.77 -15.63 -25.25
N SER A 182 -16.43 -16.14 -26.45
CA SER A 182 -15.70 -15.35 -27.45
C SER A 182 -16.54 -14.19 -27.99
N ARG A 183 -17.84 -14.40 -28.22
CA ARG A 183 -18.78 -13.34 -28.59
C ARG A 183 -18.96 -12.32 -27.46
N LEU A 184 -18.98 -12.79 -26.20
CA LEU A 184 -19.06 -11.91 -25.04
C LEU A 184 -17.83 -10.99 -24.96
N ALA A 185 -16.63 -11.55 -25.10
CA ALA A 185 -15.37 -10.82 -24.89
C ALA A 185 -14.93 -9.96 -26.09
N SER A 186 -15.25 -10.36 -27.32
CA SER A 186 -14.70 -9.74 -28.53
C SER A 186 -14.91 -8.22 -28.65
N PRO A 187 -16.11 -7.66 -28.38
CA PRO A 187 -16.31 -6.20 -28.43
C PRO A 187 -15.42 -5.40 -27.48
N GLN A 188 -14.85 -6.04 -26.45
CA GLN A 188 -13.95 -5.41 -25.48
C GLN A 188 -12.50 -5.30 -25.96
N LYS A 189 -12.14 -5.98 -27.07
CA LYS A 189 -10.77 -6.05 -27.59
C LYS A 189 -10.68 -5.60 -29.04
N ASN A 190 -11.55 -6.10 -29.91
CA ASN A 190 -11.56 -5.75 -31.32
C ASN A 190 -13.00 -5.56 -31.83
N ASN A 191 -13.17 -4.84 -32.94
CA ASN A 191 -14.46 -4.72 -33.62
C ASN A 191 -14.73 -5.96 -34.49
N HIS A 192 -14.52 -7.18 -33.97
CA HIS A 192 -14.73 -8.45 -34.66
C HIS A 192 -13.93 -8.67 -35.96
N GLN A 193 -12.83 -7.95 -36.14
CA GLN A 193 -12.07 -7.96 -37.41
C GLN A 193 -11.36 -9.30 -37.71
N HIS A 194 -10.99 -10.07 -36.68
CA HIS A 194 -10.33 -11.37 -36.82
C HIS A 194 -10.64 -12.28 -35.63
N ARG A 195 -10.49 -13.59 -35.82
CA ARG A 195 -10.72 -14.60 -34.76
C ARG A 195 -9.65 -14.49 -33.68
N LEU A 196 -10.12 -14.41 -32.43
CA LEU A 196 -9.31 -14.34 -31.22
C LEU A 196 -9.66 -15.50 -30.29
N PHE A 197 -8.65 -16.06 -29.62
CA PHE A 197 -8.81 -16.94 -28.47
C PHE A 197 -8.61 -16.14 -27.19
N TYR A 198 -9.40 -16.43 -26.16
CA TYR A 198 -9.38 -15.65 -24.93
C TYR A 198 -8.99 -16.51 -23.74
N CYS A 199 -8.15 -15.97 -22.87
CA CYS A 199 -7.99 -16.47 -21.53
C CYS A 199 -9.21 -16.07 -20.70
N LYS A 200 -10.00 -17.05 -20.24
CA LYS A 200 -11.17 -16.84 -19.38
C LYS A 200 -10.81 -16.18 -18.03
N ARG A 201 -9.61 -16.42 -17.52
CA ARG A 201 -9.11 -15.84 -16.26
C ARG A 201 -8.76 -14.36 -16.36
N CYS A 202 -8.17 -13.94 -17.48
CA CYS A 202 -7.63 -12.59 -17.59
C CYS A 202 -8.10 -11.76 -18.79
N PHE A 203 -8.93 -12.33 -19.67
CA PHE A 203 -9.39 -11.70 -20.90
C PHE A 203 -8.27 -11.29 -21.87
N ALA A 204 -7.03 -11.78 -21.68
CA ALA A 204 -5.98 -11.69 -22.69
C ALA A 204 -6.41 -12.43 -23.96
N SER A 205 -6.08 -11.87 -25.12
CA SER A 205 -6.54 -12.35 -26.41
C SER A 205 -5.37 -12.74 -27.31
N PHE A 206 -5.52 -13.83 -28.04
CA PHE A 206 -4.51 -14.41 -28.92
C PHE A 206 -5.09 -14.56 -30.32
N GLU A 207 -4.43 -13.96 -31.30
CA GLU A 207 -4.85 -14.02 -32.69
C GLU A 207 -4.65 -15.44 -33.25
N ASP A 208 -5.58 -15.90 -34.09
CA ASP A 208 -5.45 -17.21 -34.75
C ASP A 208 -4.38 -17.18 -35.86
N ARG A 209 -4.10 -15.99 -36.43
CA ARG A 209 -3.13 -15.84 -37.52
C ARG A 209 -1.72 -16.22 -37.06
N PRO A 210 -0.93 -16.93 -37.89
CA PRO A 210 0.47 -17.20 -37.60
C PRO A 210 1.25 -15.91 -37.37
N LEU A 211 1.90 -15.81 -36.23
CA LEU A 211 2.83 -14.73 -35.92
C LEU A 211 4.25 -15.26 -36.10
N LYS A 212 5.10 -14.48 -36.78
CA LYS A 212 6.44 -14.92 -37.18
C LYS A 212 7.34 -15.31 -35.99
N TYR A 213 7.14 -14.68 -34.84
CA TYR A 213 8.02 -14.82 -33.66
C TYR A 213 7.25 -14.98 -32.34
N LYS A 214 5.98 -15.39 -32.40
CA LYS A 214 5.14 -15.56 -31.22
C LYS A 214 4.23 -16.77 -31.42
N LEU A 215 3.95 -17.52 -30.37
CA LEU A 215 2.87 -18.49 -30.44
C LEU A 215 1.57 -17.76 -30.78
N HIS A 216 0.71 -18.42 -31.55
CA HIS A 216 -0.61 -17.90 -31.92
C HIS A 216 -1.70 -18.92 -31.59
N GLY A 217 -2.95 -18.49 -31.69
CA GLY A 217 -4.13 -19.31 -31.55
C GLY A 217 -4.21 -20.06 -30.21
N LYS A 218 -4.64 -21.32 -30.27
CA LYS A 218 -4.79 -22.19 -29.09
C LYS A 218 -3.46 -22.50 -28.39
N ARG A 219 -2.35 -22.58 -29.13
CA ARG A 219 -1.02 -22.88 -28.55
C ARG A 219 -0.54 -21.73 -27.67
N ALA A 220 -0.71 -20.49 -28.12
CA ALA A 220 -0.42 -19.30 -27.32
C ALA A 220 -1.26 -19.27 -26.04
N LEU A 221 -2.56 -19.50 -26.17
CA LEU A 221 -3.45 -19.56 -25.02
C LEU A 221 -3.04 -20.65 -24.01
N ALA A 222 -2.64 -21.83 -24.49
CA ALA A 222 -2.18 -22.92 -23.62
C ALA A 222 -0.92 -22.52 -22.84
N GLN A 223 0.09 -21.94 -23.49
CA GLN A 223 1.29 -21.46 -22.82
C GLN A 223 0.96 -20.33 -21.83
N HIS A 224 0.13 -19.37 -22.22
CA HIS A 224 -0.31 -18.30 -21.35
C HIS A 224 -1.01 -18.81 -20.10
N ARG A 225 -1.84 -19.87 -20.20
CA ARG A 225 -2.54 -20.46 -19.05
C ARG A 225 -1.58 -21.02 -17.99
N LEU A 226 -0.43 -21.56 -18.39
CA LEU A 226 0.60 -22.05 -17.46
C LEU A 226 1.15 -20.92 -16.58
N LEU A 227 1.32 -19.73 -17.15
CA LEU A 227 1.80 -18.55 -16.43
C LEU A 227 0.65 -17.86 -15.69
N CYS A 228 -0.46 -17.56 -16.38
CA CYS A 228 -1.60 -16.85 -15.81
C CYS A 228 -2.29 -17.62 -14.67
N GLY A 229 -2.26 -18.96 -14.70
CA GLY A 229 -2.96 -19.81 -13.73
C GLY A 229 -2.50 -19.61 -12.28
N VAL A 230 -1.23 -19.22 -12.07
CA VAL A 230 -0.68 -19.00 -10.71
C VAL A 230 -1.12 -17.66 -10.10
N HIS A 231 -1.70 -16.77 -10.91
CA HIS A 231 -2.17 -15.45 -10.48
C HIS A 231 -3.69 -15.42 -10.29
N LYS A 232 -4.16 -14.46 -9.47
CA LYS A 232 -5.59 -14.24 -9.28
C LYS A 232 -6.25 -13.79 -10.60
N PRO A 233 -7.50 -14.22 -10.90
CA PRO A 233 -8.24 -13.74 -12.07
C PRO A 233 -8.43 -12.22 -12.03
N ILE A 234 -8.06 -11.53 -13.11
CA ILE A 234 -8.11 -10.06 -13.22
C ILE A 234 -8.30 -9.63 -14.67
N VAL A 235 -8.93 -8.50 -14.96
CA VAL A 235 -8.81 -7.88 -16.30
C VAL A 235 -7.65 -6.89 -16.29
N PRO A 236 -6.51 -7.18 -16.95
CA PRO A 236 -5.37 -6.29 -16.94
C PRO A 236 -5.69 -5.02 -17.75
N LEU A 237 -5.39 -3.87 -17.15
CA LEU A 237 -5.47 -2.56 -17.80
C LEU A 237 -4.06 -2.14 -18.22
N MET A 238 -3.74 -2.41 -19.48
CA MET A 238 -2.41 -2.12 -20.02
C MET A 238 -2.22 -0.63 -20.36
N PRO A 239 -1.00 -0.11 -20.32
CA PRO A 239 -0.63 1.17 -20.90
C PRO A 239 -0.83 1.21 -22.41
N LYS A 240 -1.00 2.44 -22.92
CA LYS A 240 -0.98 2.71 -24.35
C LYS A 240 0.46 2.71 -24.83
N GLU A 241 0.61 2.47 -26.12
CA GLU A 241 1.90 2.60 -26.79
C GLU A 241 2.45 4.02 -26.66
N GLY A 242 3.72 4.13 -26.25
CA GLY A 242 4.37 5.40 -25.95
C GLY A 242 4.12 5.97 -24.56
N ASP A 243 3.28 5.34 -23.72
CA ASP A 243 3.15 5.77 -22.32
C ASP A 243 4.47 5.54 -21.58
N THR A 244 5.01 6.60 -20.99
CA THR A 244 6.19 6.56 -20.13
C THR A 244 5.82 6.86 -18.68
N LEU A 245 6.69 6.46 -17.77
CA LEU A 245 6.64 6.83 -16.37
C LEU A 245 7.79 7.77 -16.06
N GLU A 246 7.44 8.94 -15.53
CA GLU A 246 8.37 9.98 -15.12
C GLU A 246 7.86 10.67 -13.85
N PHE A 247 8.66 11.57 -13.29
CA PHE A 247 8.28 12.31 -12.10
C PHE A 247 7.21 13.38 -12.39
N GLU A 248 5.99 13.16 -11.90
CA GLU A 248 4.87 14.11 -12.04
C GLU A 248 4.42 14.74 -10.72
N ALA A 249 4.91 14.22 -9.58
CA ALA A 249 4.41 14.55 -8.25
C ALA A 249 4.96 15.88 -7.69
N TRP A 250 4.98 16.92 -8.52
CA TRP A 250 5.50 18.25 -8.20
C TRP A 250 4.80 18.89 -6.99
N CYS A 251 3.51 18.65 -6.76
CA CYS A 251 2.83 19.16 -5.57
C CYS A 251 3.41 18.61 -4.26
N LYS A 252 4.13 17.49 -4.30
CA LYS A 252 4.76 16.86 -3.13
C LYS A 252 6.10 17.48 -2.73
N THR A 253 6.59 18.47 -3.49
CA THR A 253 7.80 19.23 -3.14
C THR A 253 7.53 20.34 -2.12
N GLU A 254 6.26 20.64 -1.86
CA GLU A 254 5.85 21.59 -0.83
C GLU A 254 5.60 20.85 0.48
N ARG A 255 6.09 21.43 1.58
CA ARG A 255 5.83 20.90 2.91
C ARG A 255 4.36 21.11 3.24
N LEU A 256 3.68 20.08 3.75
CA LEU A 256 2.32 20.23 4.27
C LEU A 256 2.32 21.20 5.47
N PRO A 257 1.46 22.24 5.45
CA PRO A 257 1.40 23.23 6.52
C PRO A 257 0.95 22.65 7.87
N PHE A 258 0.06 21.65 7.87
CA PHE A 258 -0.44 21.03 9.09
C PHE A 258 -0.39 19.50 9.01
N VAL A 259 0.00 18.88 10.11
CA VAL A 259 0.04 17.43 10.33
C VAL A 259 -0.47 17.12 11.73
N VAL A 260 -1.21 16.02 11.89
CA VAL A 260 -1.68 15.54 13.20
C VAL A 260 -0.90 14.29 13.57
N TYR A 261 -0.42 14.21 14.81
CA TYR A 261 0.15 13.01 15.42
C TYR A 261 -0.79 12.54 16.50
N ALA A 262 -1.05 11.25 16.59
CA ALA A 262 -1.96 10.69 17.57
C ALA A 262 -1.51 9.31 18.04
N ASP A 263 -2.03 8.91 19.19
CA ASP A 263 -1.84 7.58 19.76
C ASP A 263 -3.02 7.22 20.68
N PHE A 264 -3.19 5.93 20.96
CA PHE A 264 -4.20 5.41 21.89
C PHE A 264 -3.55 4.62 23.00
N GLU A 265 -4.19 4.65 24.17
CA GLU A 265 -3.96 3.65 25.19
C GLU A 265 -5.21 2.82 25.42
N ALA A 266 -5.01 1.56 25.82
CA ALA A 266 -6.10 0.60 26.00
C ALA A 266 -5.98 -0.17 27.32
N LEU A 267 -7.14 -0.50 27.91
CA LEU A 267 -7.24 -1.52 28.94
C LEU A 267 -6.98 -2.90 28.30
N LEU A 268 -6.23 -3.75 29.00
CA LEU A 268 -6.03 -5.14 28.62
C LEU A 268 -7.01 -6.05 29.35
N LEU A 269 -8.24 -6.13 28.85
CA LEU A 269 -9.29 -6.95 29.47
C LEU A 269 -8.97 -8.44 29.27
N LYS A 270 -8.71 -9.14 30.37
CA LYS A 270 -8.37 -10.58 30.34
C LYS A 270 -9.49 -11.41 29.73
N THR A 271 -9.13 -12.33 28.85
CA THR A 271 -10.08 -13.23 28.20
C THR A 271 -9.41 -14.58 27.91
N ASP A 272 -10.21 -15.64 27.81
CA ASP A 272 -9.76 -16.99 27.42
C ASP A 272 -10.53 -17.47 26.17
N ARG A 273 -10.89 -16.54 25.29
CA ARG A 273 -11.71 -16.84 24.12
C ARG A 273 -10.89 -17.64 23.10
N LYS A 274 -11.35 -18.85 22.77
CA LYS A 274 -10.78 -19.63 21.67
C LYS A 274 -11.09 -18.98 20.31
N GLN A 275 -10.04 -18.69 19.54
CA GLN A 275 -10.09 -18.30 18.13
C GLN A 275 -9.61 -19.48 17.27
N GLY A 276 -10.56 -20.28 16.78
CA GLY A 276 -10.24 -21.49 16.04
C GLY A 276 -9.75 -22.62 16.95
N VAL A 277 -8.97 -23.56 16.39
CA VAL A 277 -8.58 -24.80 17.08
C VAL A 277 -7.36 -24.61 17.99
N ASN A 278 -6.39 -23.79 17.57
CA ASN A 278 -5.06 -23.72 18.20
C ASN A 278 -4.72 -22.33 18.78
N THR A 279 -5.62 -21.35 18.72
CA THR A 279 -5.34 -19.99 19.22
C THR A 279 -6.33 -19.63 20.31
N THR A 280 -5.81 -19.19 21.45
CA THR A 280 -6.61 -18.61 22.54
C THR A 280 -6.23 -17.14 22.62
N ALA A 281 -7.22 -16.26 22.53
CA ALA A 281 -7.03 -14.84 22.81
C ALA A 281 -6.87 -14.69 24.33
N ILE A 282 -5.80 -14.00 24.76
CA ILE A 282 -5.47 -13.75 26.17
C ILE A 282 -6.02 -12.40 26.65
N HIS A 283 -6.11 -11.41 25.76
CA HIS A 283 -6.58 -10.07 26.07
C HIS A 283 -7.53 -9.56 24.98
N THR A 284 -8.53 -8.79 25.39
CA THR A 284 -9.29 -7.89 24.53
C THR A 284 -8.83 -6.47 24.83
N HIS A 285 -8.37 -5.76 23.82
CA HIS A 285 -7.87 -4.40 23.97
C HIS A 285 -9.03 -3.43 23.84
N HIS A 286 -9.26 -2.64 24.88
CA HIS A 286 -10.38 -1.72 24.98
C HIS A 286 -9.88 -0.27 25.12
N PRO A 287 -10.11 0.63 24.15
CA PRO A 287 -9.55 1.99 24.17
C PRO A 287 -9.94 2.75 25.44
N MET A 288 -8.96 3.21 26.21
CA MET A 288 -9.19 3.95 27.45
C MET A 288 -8.92 5.45 27.31
N SER A 289 -7.96 5.81 26.47
CA SER A 289 -7.62 7.19 26.19
C SER A 289 -7.03 7.33 24.80
N TYR A 290 -7.05 8.55 24.30
CA TYR A 290 -6.33 8.94 23.10
C TYR A 290 -5.63 10.27 23.34
N GLY A 291 -4.55 10.48 22.60
CA GLY A 291 -3.86 11.76 22.53
C GLY A 291 -3.68 12.19 21.08
N TYR A 292 -3.74 13.50 20.82
CA TYR A 292 -3.28 14.03 19.54
C TYR A 292 -2.60 15.39 19.69
N HIS A 293 -1.67 15.67 18.77
CA HIS A 293 -0.93 16.93 18.68
C HIS A 293 -0.94 17.43 17.24
N VAL A 294 -1.26 18.72 17.05
CA VAL A 294 -1.28 19.36 15.73
C VAL A 294 0.02 20.13 15.55
N VAL A 295 0.82 19.70 14.59
CA VAL A 295 2.11 20.34 14.25
C VAL A 295 1.93 21.15 12.99
N ALA A 296 2.31 22.44 13.06
CA ALA A 296 2.41 23.29 11.89
C ALA A 296 3.85 23.38 11.36
N ALA A 297 3.97 23.53 10.04
CA ALA A 297 5.23 23.80 9.38
C ALA A 297 5.82 25.15 9.81
N GLU A 298 7.14 25.26 9.72
CA GLU A 298 7.86 26.50 9.99
C GLU A 298 7.39 27.64 9.07
N GLY A 299 6.99 28.75 9.67
CA GLY A 299 6.49 29.94 8.97
C GLY A 299 4.97 30.07 8.91
N VAL A 300 4.20 29.06 9.36
CA VAL A 300 2.77 29.24 9.59
C VAL A 300 2.57 30.22 10.75
N PRO A 301 1.86 31.36 10.55
CA PRO A 301 1.64 32.35 11.60
C PRO A 301 0.89 31.74 12.79
N ILE A 302 1.34 32.07 14.00
CA ILE A 302 0.79 31.51 15.24
C ILE A 302 -0.65 32.00 15.45
N GLU A 303 -0.95 33.21 15.02
CA GLU A 303 -2.26 33.86 15.13
C GLU A 303 -3.36 33.08 14.40
N LEU A 304 -2.99 32.30 13.37
CA LEU A 304 -3.94 31.45 12.65
C LEU A 304 -4.48 30.31 13.51
N PHE A 305 -3.70 29.82 14.49
CA PHE A 305 -4.20 28.81 15.42
C PHE A 305 -5.34 29.37 16.25
N ASP A 306 -5.15 30.57 16.81
CA ASP A 306 -6.15 31.22 17.66
C ASP A 306 -7.39 31.64 16.83
N GLN A 307 -7.18 32.17 15.62
CA GLN A 307 -8.26 32.58 14.72
C GLN A 307 -9.19 31.42 14.31
N PHE A 308 -8.62 30.23 14.09
CA PHE A 308 -9.36 29.05 13.63
C PHE A 308 -9.61 28.02 14.74
N ASP A 309 -9.28 28.35 16.00
CA ASP A 309 -9.42 27.48 17.17
C ASP A 309 -8.71 26.12 16.99
N ILE A 310 -7.53 26.12 16.35
CA ILE A 310 -6.72 24.92 16.18
C ILE A 310 -5.86 24.72 17.44
N PRO A 311 -5.92 23.56 18.11
CA PRO A 311 -5.19 23.34 19.35
C PRO A 311 -3.68 23.35 19.10
N ARG A 312 -2.96 24.17 19.87
CA ARG A 312 -1.49 24.24 19.86
C ARG A 312 -0.83 23.28 20.85
N ALA A 313 -1.50 23.01 21.95
CA ALA A 313 -1.04 22.05 22.95
C ALA A 313 -1.55 20.65 22.61
N PRO A 314 -0.82 19.58 22.99
CA PRO A 314 -1.33 18.23 22.88
C PRO A 314 -2.65 18.09 23.65
N VAL A 315 -3.63 17.47 23.00
CA VAL A 315 -4.94 17.18 23.57
C VAL A 315 -4.95 15.72 24.01
N ILE A 316 -5.22 15.50 25.30
CA ILE A 316 -5.39 14.16 25.88
C ILE A 316 -6.83 14.02 26.35
N PHE A 317 -7.46 12.91 25.99
CA PHE A 317 -8.77 12.54 26.50
C PHE A 317 -8.70 11.12 27.07
N ARG A 318 -9.17 10.97 28.31
CA ARG A 318 -9.37 9.68 28.96
C ARG A 318 -10.86 9.47 29.21
N GLY A 319 -11.35 8.31 28.80
CA GLY A 319 -12.72 7.88 29.07
C GLY A 319 -12.94 7.48 30.52
N SER A 320 -14.08 6.87 30.76
CA SER A 320 -14.43 6.27 32.05
C SER A 320 -15.43 5.14 31.84
N ALA A 321 -15.77 4.42 32.91
CA ALA A 321 -16.83 3.41 32.88
C ALA A 321 -18.20 3.95 32.41
N THR A 322 -18.43 5.27 32.48
CA THR A 322 -19.66 5.92 32.01
C THR A 322 -19.50 6.65 30.67
N GLU A 323 -18.27 7.00 30.29
CA GLU A 323 -17.93 7.65 29.02
C GLU A 323 -16.96 6.77 28.21
N ASP A 324 -17.51 5.70 27.63
CA ASP A 324 -16.73 4.62 27.03
C ASP A 324 -16.58 4.70 25.50
N ASP A 325 -17.07 5.79 24.89
CA ASP A 325 -17.02 6.01 23.44
C ASP A 325 -15.69 6.66 22.99
N VAL A 326 -14.56 6.24 23.56
CA VAL A 326 -13.23 6.87 23.39
C VAL A 326 -12.83 6.95 21.91
N ALA A 327 -12.93 5.84 21.17
CA ALA A 327 -12.56 5.80 19.76
C ALA A 327 -13.51 6.59 18.86
N LYS A 328 -14.82 6.61 19.17
CA LYS A 328 -15.81 7.43 18.45
C LYS A 328 -15.52 8.92 18.66
N ARG A 329 -15.21 9.31 19.90
CA ARG A 329 -14.83 10.68 20.25
C ARG A 329 -13.54 11.11 19.57
N PHE A 330 -12.52 10.25 19.51
CA PHE A 330 -11.29 10.51 18.75
C PHE A 330 -11.59 10.87 17.29
N VAL A 331 -12.37 10.03 16.60
CA VAL A 331 -12.73 10.27 15.19
C VAL A 331 -13.41 11.63 15.04
N ARG A 332 -14.39 11.94 15.89
CA ARG A 332 -15.06 13.25 15.88
C ARG A 332 -14.08 14.41 16.07
N ASP A 333 -13.20 14.31 17.06
CA ASP A 333 -12.34 15.41 17.46
C ASP A 333 -11.24 15.66 16.41
N VAL A 334 -10.68 14.61 15.79
CA VAL A 334 -9.76 14.73 14.64
C VAL A 334 -10.45 15.27 13.39
N LEU A 335 -11.71 14.88 13.12
CA LEU A 335 -12.49 15.45 12.01
C LEU A 335 -12.79 16.94 12.23
N ASN A 336 -13.06 17.35 13.48
CA ASN A 336 -13.25 18.76 13.84
C ASN A 336 -11.96 19.58 13.61
N VAL A 337 -10.80 19.06 14.00
CA VAL A 337 -9.50 19.69 13.68
C VAL A 337 -9.32 19.84 12.17
N ALA A 338 -9.67 18.81 11.40
CA ALA A 338 -9.57 18.85 9.95
C ALA A 338 -10.53 19.85 9.30
N ASP A 339 -11.73 20.03 9.85
CA ASP A 339 -12.68 21.06 9.40
C ASP A 339 -12.13 22.46 9.63
N LYS A 340 -11.56 22.72 10.81
CA LYS A 340 -10.86 23.99 11.13
C LYS A 340 -9.73 24.28 10.16
N ILE A 341 -8.87 23.30 9.85
CA ILE A 341 -7.79 23.43 8.86
C ILE A 341 -8.35 23.65 7.44
N ALA A 342 -9.43 22.95 7.07
CA ALA A 342 -10.06 23.11 5.76
C ALA A 342 -10.67 24.51 5.57
N ARG A 343 -11.29 25.06 6.62
CA ARG A 343 -11.75 26.45 6.65
C ARG A 343 -10.59 27.42 6.53
N LEU A 344 -9.51 27.21 7.27
CA LEU A 344 -8.28 28.02 7.17
C LEU A 344 -7.77 28.07 5.73
N TYR A 345 -7.61 26.92 5.06
CA TYR A 345 -7.16 26.89 3.65
C TYR A 345 -8.13 27.53 2.65
N LYS A 346 -9.41 27.67 3.02
CA LYS A 346 -10.43 28.30 2.18
C LYS A 346 -10.50 29.81 2.38
N GLU A 347 -10.33 30.26 3.62
CA GLU A 347 -10.54 31.65 4.04
C GLU A 347 -9.25 32.48 3.99
N VAL A 348 -8.08 31.86 4.19
CA VAL A 348 -6.78 32.55 4.22
C VAL A 348 -6.11 32.50 2.85
N ASN A 349 -5.81 33.68 2.30
CA ASN A 349 -5.05 33.83 1.06
C ASN A 349 -4.26 35.15 1.12
N VAL A 350 -3.19 35.15 1.90
CA VAL A 350 -2.33 36.32 2.11
C VAL A 350 -1.58 36.64 0.82
N PRO A 351 -1.65 37.88 0.28
CA PRO A 351 -0.87 38.28 -0.88
C PRO A 351 0.63 38.13 -0.64
N ILE A 352 1.38 37.94 -1.72
CA ILE A 352 2.84 37.84 -1.65
C ILE A 352 3.47 39.09 -1.01
N ILE A 353 4.39 38.85 -0.08
CA ILE A 353 5.22 39.84 0.58
C ILE A 353 6.66 39.59 0.11
N MET A 354 7.23 40.55 -0.61
CA MET A 354 8.62 40.50 -1.08
C MET A 354 9.40 41.67 -0.51
N GLY A 355 10.49 41.37 0.21
CA GLY A 355 11.49 42.36 0.58
C GLY A 355 12.40 42.73 -0.59
N VAL A 356 13.28 43.71 -0.38
CA VAL A 356 14.26 44.15 -1.39
C VAL A 356 15.14 42.99 -1.86
N GLU A 357 15.55 42.12 -0.93
CA GLU A 357 16.40 40.98 -1.26
C GLU A 357 15.64 39.88 -2.03
N ASP A 358 14.38 39.62 -1.69
CA ASP A 358 13.54 38.67 -2.43
C ASP A 358 13.35 39.12 -3.88
N CYS A 359 13.12 40.42 -4.10
CA CYS A 359 13.03 41.00 -5.43
C CYS A 359 14.32 40.78 -6.21
N ARG A 360 15.49 41.01 -5.61
CA ARG A 360 16.80 40.75 -6.25
C ARG A 360 16.99 39.28 -6.60
N VAL A 361 16.67 38.37 -5.69
CA VAL A 361 16.76 36.92 -5.92
C VAL A 361 15.84 36.50 -7.05
N HIS A 362 14.60 37.00 -7.06
CA HIS A 362 13.63 36.72 -8.11
C HIS A 362 14.06 37.27 -9.46
N ASP A 363 14.53 38.51 -9.50
CA ASP A 363 14.93 39.21 -10.71
C ASP A 363 16.16 38.57 -11.35
N GLY A 364 17.16 38.22 -10.55
CA GLY A 364 18.40 37.56 -11.00
C GLY A 364 18.21 36.11 -11.46
N LYS A 365 17.07 35.47 -11.16
CA LYS A 365 16.85 34.07 -11.53
C LYS A 365 16.53 33.92 -13.02
N ILE A 366 17.30 33.06 -13.70
CA ILE A 366 17.13 32.74 -15.15
C ILE A 366 16.49 31.36 -15.42
N THR A 367 16.44 30.49 -14.40
CA THR A 367 15.86 29.14 -14.48
C THR A 367 14.88 28.88 -13.35
N CYS A 368 13.85 28.08 -13.62
CA CYS A 368 12.85 27.66 -12.63
C CYS A 368 13.48 26.82 -11.51
N ASP A 369 13.21 27.16 -10.24
CA ASP A 369 13.72 26.40 -9.09
C ASP A 369 13.20 24.96 -9.02
N LEU A 370 12.09 24.67 -9.72
CA LEU A 370 11.44 23.36 -9.66
C LEU A 370 11.85 22.42 -10.81
N CYS A 371 11.71 22.85 -12.06
CA CYS A 371 12.04 22.02 -13.23
C CYS A 371 13.43 22.29 -13.80
N SER A 372 14.12 23.33 -13.32
CA SER A 372 15.42 23.79 -13.84
C SER A 372 15.40 24.27 -15.31
N CYS A 373 14.24 24.39 -15.95
CA CYS A 373 14.13 24.95 -17.30
C CYS A 373 14.27 26.48 -17.28
N ALA A 374 14.85 27.04 -18.35
CA ALA A 374 14.87 28.47 -18.59
C ALA A 374 13.47 29.06 -18.76
N PHE A 375 13.27 30.30 -18.32
CA PHE A 375 12.02 31.03 -18.52
C PHE A 375 11.83 31.43 -19.99
N SER A 376 10.59 31.56 -20.42
CA SER A 376 10.24 32.01 -21.77
C SER A 376 8.96 32.84 -21.75
N GLU A 377 8.65 33.55 -22.83
CA GLU A 377 7.39 34.31 -22.94
C GLU A 377 6.15 33.43 -22.76
N ARG A 378 6.19 32.18 -23.25
CA ARG A 378 5.08 31.22 -23.11
C ARG A 378 4.98 30.61 -21.71
N ASN A 379 6.09 30.57 -20.98
CA ASN A 379 6.17 30.00 -19.64
C ASN A 379 6.97 30.96 -18.76
N CYS A 380 6.30 32.06 -18.42
CA CYS A 380 6.88 33.21 -17.77
C CYS A 380 7.37 32.89 -16.35
N LYS A 381 8.29 33.74 -15.89
CA LYS A 381 8.80 33.74 -14.52
C LYS A 381 7.70 34.20 -13.56
N THR A 382 7.55 33.51 -12.44
CA THR A 382 6.48 33.73 -11.45
C THR A 382 7.06 33.60 -10.03
N ALA A 383 6.71 34.53 -9.15
CA ALA A 383 7.09 34.49 -7.74
C ALA A 383 6.10 33.60 -6.97
N HIS A 384 6.57 32.43 -6.53
CA HIS A 384 5.78 31.50 -5.72
C HIS A 384 5.92 31.87 -4.24
N HIS A 385 4.81 31.83 -3.51
CA HIS A 385 4.75 32.25 -2.11
C HIS A 385 3.84 31.33 -1.31
N ASP A 386 4.01 31.39 0.01
CA ASP A 386 3.09 30.77 0.95
C ASP A 386 1.83 31.63 1.11
N HIS A 387 0.66 31.03 0.88
CA HIS A 387 -0.63 31.72 0.96
C HIS A 387 -1.11 31.94 2.40
N LEU A 388 -0.45 31.33 3.40
CA LEU A 388 -0.76 31.53 4.82
C LEU A 388 0.02 32.68 5.43
N SER A 389 1.30 32.82 5.11
CA SER A 389 2.18 33.89 5.63
C SER A 389 2.43 35.04 4.66
N GLY A 390 2.16 34.85 3.37
CA GLY A 390 2.56 35.77 2.29
C GLY A 390 4.04 35.66 1.90
N ARG A 391 4.86 34.90 2.63
CA ARG A 391 6.31 34.83 2.42
C ARG A 391 6.67 34.30 1.04
N PHE A 392 7.56 35.00 0.33
CA PHE A 392 8.19 34.51 -0.89
C PHE A 392 8.97 33.21 -0.64
N LEU A 393 8.76 32.20 -1.48
CA LEU A 393 9.41 30.90 -1.35
C LEU A 393 10.41 30.63 -2.47
N LYS A 394 9.97 30.76 -3.73
CA LYS A 394 10.72 30.26 -4.91
C LYS A 394 10.38 31.05 -6.16
N THR A 395 11.29 31.05 -7.12
CA THR A 395 11.06 31.57 -8.47
C THR A 395 10.78 30.43 -9.45
N LEU A 396 9.53 30.35 -9.90
CA LEU A 396 9.02 29.25 -10.70
C LEU A 396 8.62 29.70 -12.11
N CYS A 397 8.53 28.76 -13.03
CA CYS A 397 7.82 29.01 -14.28
C CYS A 397 6.31 28.81 -14.05
N ASN A 398 5.47 29.54 -14.79
CA ASN A 398 4.01 29.51 -14.62
C ASN A 398 3.44 28.07 -14.62
N THR A 399 3.96 27.19 -15.49
CA THR A 399 3.53 25.79 -15.56
C THR A 399 3.82 25.02 -14.27
N CYS A 400 4.98 25.24 -13.65
CA CYS A 400 5.32 24.62 -12.37
C CYS A 400 4.49 25.20 -11.24
N ASN A 401 4.32 26.53 -11.21
CA ASN A 401 3.53 27.22 -10.20
C ASN A 401 2.08 26.68 -10.15
N LEU A 402 1.43 26.50 -11.30
CA LEU A 402 0.06 25.97 -11.39
C LEU A 402 -0.08 24.50 -10.94
N LYS A 403 1.02 23.74 -10.87
CA LYS A 403 1.03 22.37 -10.33
C LYS A 403 1.07 22.35 -8.80
N LEU A 404 1.57 23.40 -8.16
CA LEU A 404 1.59 23.55 -6.71
C LEU A 404 0.20 24.01 -6.26
N LYS A 405 -0.56 23.08 -5.68
CA LYS A 405 -1.94 23.31 -5.26
C LYS A 405 -2.05 23.17 -3.76
N THR A 406 -2.94 23.96 -3.16
CA THR A 406 -3.30 23.83 -1.75
C THR A 406 -3.71 22.39 -1.43
N PRO A 407 -3.18 21.81 -0.34
CA PRO A 407 -3.53 20.47 0.08
C PRO A 407 -5.03 20.31 0.29
N LYS A 408 -5.54 19.14 -0.10
CA LYS A 408 -6.95 18.75 0.07
C LYS A 408 -7.14 17.69 1.15
N PHE A 409 -6.17 17.59 2.05
CA PHE A 409 -6.20 16.67 3.16
C PHE A 409 -5.28 17.12 4.27
N VAL A 410 -5.49 16.59 5.47
CA VAL A 410 -4.55 16.61 6.58
C VAL A 410 -4.17 15.16 6.93
N PRO A 411 -2.88 14.81 7.03
CA PRO A 411 -2.48 13.49 7.50
C PRO A 411 -2.57 13.42 9.03
N CYS A 412 -3.10 12.29 9.52
CA CYS A 412 -3.10 11.91 10.91
C CYS A 412 -2.20 10.67 11.06
N PHE A 413 -1.05 10.84 11.70
CA PHE A 413 -0.04 9.82 11.89
C PHE A 413 -0.22 9.12 13.22
N LEU A 414 -0.26 7.79 13.18
CA LEU A 414 -0.18 6.93 14.36
C LEU A 414 0.95 5.93 14.13
N HIS A 415 1.72 5.61 15.17
CA HIS A 415 2.84 4.69 15.06
C HIS A 415 2.34 3.24 15.16
N ASN A 416 2.61 2.43 14.12
CA ASN A 416 2.10 1.06 14.02
C ASN A 416 0.57 0.95 13.81
N LEU A 417 -0.06 2.03 13.29
CA LEU A 417 -1.50 2.15 13.02
C LEU A 417 -2.12 0.87 12.43
N SER A 418 -1.51 0.33 11.36
CA SER A 418 -2.10 -0.78 10.59
C SER A 418 -2.28 -2.07 11.38
N ASN A 419 -1.55 -2.24 12.49
CA ASN A 419 -1.57 -3.45 13.29
C ASN A 419 -2.33 -3.27 14.60
N TYR A 420 -2.69 -2.04 14.99
CA TYR A 420 -3.26 -1.74 16.29
C TYR A 420 -4.43 -0.74 16.19
N ASP A 421 -4.16 0.56 16.16
CA ASP A 421 -5.18 1.62 16.30
C ASP A 421 -6.22 1.63 15.18
N ALA A 422 -5.85 1.12 14.00
CA ALA A 422 -6.78 1.03 12.87
C ALA A 422 -8.03 0.22 13.24
N HIS A 423 -7.91 -0.78 14.12
CA HIS A 423 -9.02 -1.61 14.56
C HIS A 423 -10.04 -0.83 15.42
N PHE A 424 -9.58 0.16 16.19
CA PHE A 424 -10.44 1.06 16.97
C PHE A 424 -11.08 2.13 16.07
N ILE A 425 -10.31 2.67 15.14
CA ILE A 425 -10.75 3.82 14.33
C ILE A 425 -11.75 3.39 13.26
N VAL A 426 -11.46 2.34 12.49
CA VAL A 426 -12.21 2.00 11.27
C VAL A 426 -13.68 1.64 11.56
N THR A 427 -13.94 0.98 12.68
CA THR A 427 -15.30 0.65 13.14
C THR A 427 -16.14 1.89 13.45
N ASN A 428 -15.49 3.00 13.81
CA ASN A 428 -16.12 4.27 14.20
C ASN A 428 -16.16 5.31 13.07
N LEU A 429 -15.69 4.99 11.86
CA LEU A 429 -15.73 5.92 10.71
C LEU A 429 -17.11 6.03 10.05
N ALA A 430 -17.99 5.06 10.30
CA ALA A 430 -19.36 5.05 9.84
C ALA A 430 -20.27 5.47 11.01
N ASP A 431 -20.57 6.77 11.09
CA ASP A 431 -21.56 7.29 12.04
C ASP A 431 -22.94 7.30 11.37
N ASP A 432 -24.00 7.01 12.13
CA ASP A 432 -25.36 6.76 11.59
C ASP A 432 -25.99 8.00 10.89
N GLY A 433 -25.41 9.20 11.09
CA GLY A 433 -25.80 10.45 10.43
C GLY A 433 -24.83 10.96 9.36
N ASP A 434 -23.62 10.40 9.24
CA ASP A 434 -22.57 10.93 8.37
C ASP A 434 -22.43 10.13 7.06
N THR A 435 -23.00 10.68 5.99
CA THR A 435 -22.94 10.10 4.64
C THR A 435 -21.61 10.36 3.91
N ASN A 436 -20.64 11.04 4.54
CA ASN A 436 -19.39 11.36 3.91
C ASN A 436 -18.57 10.12 3.54
N ARG A 437 -17.92 10.22 2.38
CA ARG A 437 -17.18 9.11 1.76
C ARG A 437 -16.01 8.65 2.62
N ILE A 438 -15.84 7.33 2.70
CA ILE A 438 -14.63 6.68 3.19
C ILE A 438 -13.83 6.13 2.01
N SER A 439 -12.52 6.29 2.03
CA SER A 439 -11.58 5.73 1.06
C SER A 439 -10.60 4.82 1.78
N VAL A 440 -10.40 3.60 1.29
CA VAL A 440 -9.54 2.61 1.96
C VAL A 440 -8.52 2.05 0.96
N ILE A 441 -7.27 1.94 1.40
CA ILE A 441 -6.18 1.25 0.70
C ILE A 441 -5.86 -0.02 1.50
N ALA A 442 -6.53 -1.12 1.17
CA ALA A 442 -6.36 -2.39 1.87
C ALA A 442 -5.07 -3.13 1.47
N ASN A 443 -4.37 -3.69 2.45
CA ASN A 443 -3.28 -4.65 2.21
C ASN A 443 -3.80 -6.09 2.25
N THR A 444 -4.56 -6.40 3.31
CA THR A 444 -5.32 -7.63 3.52
C THR A 444 -6.74 -7.26 3.94
N GLU A 445 -7.59 -8.26 4.19
CA GLU A 445 -8.95 -8.05 4.71
C GLU A 445 -8.95 -7.44 6.12
N GLU A 446 -7.86 -7.62 6.88
CA GLU A 446 -7.73 -7.15 8.26
C GLU A 446 -6.78 -5.95 8.40
N LYS A 447 -5.83 -5.77 7.48
CA LYS A 447 -4.79 -4.73 7.58
C LYS A 447 -4.90 -3.73 6.44
N TYR A 448 -5.01 -2.46 6.80
CA TYR A 448 -5.08 -1.34 5.86
C TYR A 448 -3.73 -0.62 5.76
N ILE A 449 -3.28 -0.26 4.57
CA ILE A 449 -2.12 0.62 4.37
C ILE A 449 -2.45 2.03 4.85
N SER A 450 -3.63 2.50 4.49
CA SER A 450 -4.18 3.78 4.91
C SER A 450 -5.69 3.80 4.65
N PHE A 451 -6.40 4.62 5.40
CA PHE A 451 -7.80 4.93 5.15
C PHE A 451 -8.00 6.44 5.33
N SER A 452 -9.03 6.97 4.69
CA SER A 452 -9.33 8.40 4.71
C SER A 452 -10.83 8.62 4.86
N LYS A 453 -11.19 9.56 5.74
CA LYS A 453 -12.55 10.01 5.94
C LYS A 453 -12.68 11.43 5.39
N TYR A 454 -13.63 11.62 4.49
CA TYR A 454 -13.91 12.92 3.92
C TYR A 454 -14.77 13.70 4.93
N ILE A 455 -14.45 14.97 5.15
CA ILE A 455 -15.30 15.89 5.93
C ILE A 455 -16.30 16.62 5.01
N ASN A 456 -15.96 16.72 3.72
CA ASN A 456 -16.80 17.23 2.66
C ASN A 456 -16.35 16.64 1.31
N ASN A 457 -16.95 17.06 0.19
CA ASN A 457 -16.63 16.51 -1.14
C ASN A 457 -15.16 16.70 -1.58
N THR A 458 -14.41 17.58 -0.93
CA THR A 458 -13.08 18.00 -1.37
C THR A 458 -11.96 17.73 -0.37
N PHE A 459 -12.23 17.76 0.94
CA PHE A 459 -11.23 17.67 1.99
C PHE A 459 -11.39 16.40 2.84
N SER A 460 -10.28 15.79 3.25
CA SER A 460 -10.28 14.54 4.02
C SER A 460 -9.19 14.48 5.07
N VAL A 461 -9.44 13.72 6.14
CA VAL A 461 -8.37 13.23 7.02
C VAL A 461 -7.82 11.94 6.46
N ARG A 462 -6.51 11.83 6.40
CA ARG A 462 -5.80 10.64 5.94
C ARG A 462 -5.04 10.01 7.09
N PHE A 463 -5.46 8.83 7.55
CA PHE A 463 -4.77 8.11 8.59
C PHE A 463 -3.59 7.33 8.00
N VAL A 464 -2.38 7.54 8.54
CA VAL A 464 -1.14 6.99 7.99
C VAL A 464 -0.29 6.35 9.10
N ASP A 465 0.31 5.21 8.78
CA ASP A 465 1.17 4.44 9.68
C ASP A 465 2.62 4.90 9.56
N THR A 466 3.20 5.48 10.62
CA THR A 466 4.61 5.92 10.60
C THR A 466 5.59 4.73 10.53
N CYS A 467 5.20 3.52 10.94
CA CYS A 467 6.02 2.30 10.78
C CYS A 467 6.21 1.89 9.31
N ARG A 468 5.39 2.41 8.38
CA ARG A 468 5.60 2.25 6.94
C ARG A 468 6.69 3.16 6.38
N PHE A 469 7.19 4.08 7.21
CA PHE A 469 8.33 4.92 6.92
C PHE A 469 9.55 4.52 7.73
N MET A 470 9.37 4.32 9.04
CA MET A 470 10.43 4.00 9.98
C MET A 470 10.04 2.74 10.74
N ALA A 471 10.43 1.59 10.20
CA ALA A 471 10.05 0.27 10.72
C ALA A 471 10.86 -0.17 11.95
N SER A 472 10.87 0.66 13.01
CA SER A 472 11.43 0.37 14.33
C SER A 472 10.46 0.82 15.42
N SER A 473 10.71 0.45 16.68
CA SER A 473 9.89 0.91 17.81
C SER A 473 10.09 2.40 18.06
N LEU A 474 9.06 3.07 18.57
CA LEU A 474 9.16 4.47 18.99
C LEU A 474 10.31 4.70 19.98
N ALA A 475 10.52 3.78 20.93
CA ALA A 475 11.64 3.85 21.87
C ALA A 475 13.00 3.94 21.17
N HIS A 476 13.27 3.04 20.22
CA HIS A 476 14.52 3.06 19.46
C HIS A 476 14.62 4.30 18.56
N LEU A 477 13.51 4.76 17.97
CA LEU A 477 13.52 5.96 17.13
C LEU A 477 13.80 7.23 17.94
N ALA A 478 13.21 7.36 19.13
CA ALA A 478 13.51 8.46 20.06
C ALA A 478 14.97 8.41 20.52
N GLU A 479 15.51 7.23 20.84
CA GLU A 479 16.92 7.06 21.20
C GLU A 479 17.88 7.56 20.11
N ASN A 480 17.55 7.32 18.82
CA ASN A 480 18.36 7.83 17.70
C ASN A 480 18.33 9.35 17.54
N LEU A 481 17.35 10.04 18.15
CA LEU A 481 17.30 11.50 18.19
C LEU A 481 18.13 12.08 19.35
N SER A 482 18.52 11.27 20.33
CA SER A 482 19.27 11.73 21.49
C SER A 482 20.53 12.51 21.09
N SER A 483 20.58 13.76 21.52
CA SER A 483 21.71 14.68 21.39
C SER A 483 21.98 15.31 22.76
N ALA A 484 23.20 15.82 22.98
CA ALA A 484 23.57 16.41 24.27
C ALA A 484 22.71 17.63 24.66
N ASN A 485 22.08 18.29 23.68
CA ASN A 485 21.27 19.50 23.84
C ASN A 485 19.77 19.30 23.57
N PHE A 486 19.32 18.08 23.24
CA PHE A 486 17.92 17.76 22.91
C PHE A 486 17.29 18.62 21.79
N ASP A 487 18.11 19.21 20.91
CA ASP A 487 17.69 20.09 19.82
C ASP A 487 16.70 19.46 18.83
N LYS A 488 16.72 18.13 18.71
CA LYS A 488 15.79 17.37 17.88
C LYS A 488 14.41 17.14 18.53
N PHE A 489 14.22 17.46 19.81
CA PHE A 489 12.97 17.27 20.54
C PHE A 489 12.16 18.57 20.65
N ARG A 490 11.78 19.14 19.50
CA ARG A 490 11.17 20.47 19.40
C ARG A 490 9.75 20.51 19.95
N GLU A 491 8.95 19.49 19.67
CA GLU A 491 7.57 19.41 20.13
C GLU A 491 7.52 19.11 21.63
N VAL A 492 8.40 18.24 22.13
CA VAL A 492 8.57 18.00 23.57
C VAL A 492 9.00 19.29 24.30
N ALA A 493 10.01 20.00 23.78
CA ALA A 493 10.53 21.23 24.40
C ALA A 493 9.54 22.41 24.42
N ARG A 494 8.48 22.36 23.60
CA ARG A 494 7.38 23.35 23.66
C ARG A 494 6.46 23.14 24.86
N VAL A 495 6.50 21.96 25.48
CA VAL A 495 5.52 21.53 26.48
C VAL A 495 6.17 21.31 27.84
N PHE A 496 7.41 20.82 27.86
CA PHE A 496 8.17 20.52 29.07
C PHE A 496 9.34 21.48 29.26
N ALA A 497 9.69 21.73 30.51
CA ALA A 497 10.82 22.59 30.87
C ALA A 497 12.16 21.92 30.53
N SER A 498 13.21 22.72 30.34
CA SER A 498 14.55 22.19 30.02
C SER A 498 15.09 21.22 31.08
N SER A 499 14.74 21.40 32.35
CA SER A 499 15.09 20.49 33.44
C SER A 499 14.40 19.12 33.36
N GLU A 500 13.29 19.03 32.63
CA GLU A 500 12.46 17.83 32.52
C GLU A 500 12.87 16.96 31.31
N MET A 501 13.64 17.50 30.37
CA MET A 501 13.94 16.85 29.08
C MET A 501 14.54 15.44 29.22
N GLN A 502 15.38 15.20 30.23
CA GLN A 502 15.93 13.86 30.50
C GLN A 502 14.88 12.82 30.86
N LEU A 503 13.72 13.25 31.38
CA LEU A 503 12.60 12.38 31.76
C LEU A 503 11.64 12.11 30.61
N VAL A 504 11.56 13.00 29.61
CA VAL A 504 10.51 12.99 28.58
C VAL A 504 11.02 12.78 27.15
N THR A 505 12.32 12.54 26.96
CA THR A 505 12.95 12.30 25.64
C THR A 505 13.20 10.82 25.34
N ARG A 506 12.77 9.93 26.23
CA ARG A 506 12.71 8.48 26.02
C ARG A 506 11.28 7.99 26.20
N LYS A 507 10.95 6.86 25.57
CA LYS A 507 9.64 6.21 25.79
C LYS A 507 9.50 5.87 27.27
N GLY A 508 8.34 6.21 27.84
CA GLY A 508 8.02 5.93 29.24
C GLY A 508 7.89 4.43 29.52
N VAL A 509 7.70 4.10 30.80
CA VAL A 509 7.53 2.72 31.28
C VAL A 509 6.14 2.60 31.90
N TYR A 510 5.30 1.69 31.39
CA TYR A 510 3.89 1.59 31.76
C TYR A 510 3.47 0.13 32.07
N PRO A 511 2.68 -0.12 33.12
CA PRO A 511 2.30 -1.47 33.53
C PRO A 511 1.06 -1.98 32.79
N TYR A 512 1.20 -2.26 31.49
CA TYR A 512 0.09 -2.64 30.61
C TYR A 512 -0.78 -3.81 31.12
N GLU A 513 -0.15 -4.90 31.58
CA GLU A 513 -0.86 -6.10 32.08
C GLU A 513 -1.63 -5.86 33.39
N TYR A 514 -1.20 -4.85 34.17
CA TYR A 514 -1.88 -4.46 35.41
C TYR A 514 -3.11 -3.59 35.14
N THR A 515 -3.09 -2.81 34.06
CA THR A 515 -4.18 -1.89 33.67
C THR A 515 -5.26 -2.65 32.90
N ASP A 516 -6.01 -3.49 33.61
CA ASP A 516 -7.07 -4.36 33.07
C ASP A 516 -8.50 -3.89 33.39
N SER A 517 -8.67 -2.74 34.07
CA SER A 517 -9.99 -2.15 34.35
C SER A 517 -9.92 -0.64 34.58
N TRP A 518 -11.08 0.04 34.50
CA TRP A 518 -11.21 1.46 34.83
C TRP A 518 -10.80 1.78 36.27
N ASP A 519 -11.13 0.89 37.23
CA ASP A 519 -10.80 1.09 38.65
C ASP A 519 -9.28 1.14 38.89
N LYS A 520 -8.49 0.43 38.07
CA LYS A 520 -7.03 0.48 38.15
C LYS A 520 -6.46 1.87 37.88
N LEU A 521 -7.14 2.68 37.05
CA LEU A 521 -6.72 4.05 36.76
C LEU A 521 -6.95 5.00 37.95
N CYS A 522 -7.77 4.61 38.92
CA CYS A 522 -8.03 5.36 40.15
C CYS A 522 -7.01 5.08 41.26
N VAL A 523 -6.13 4.10 41.09
CA VAL A 523 -5.08 3.75 42.07
C VAL A 523 -4.13 4.94 42.24
N THR A 524 -3.90 5.37 43.49
CA THR A 524 -3.16 6.59 43.85
C THR A 524 -1.67 6.38 44.10
N SER A 525 -1.17 5.16 43.84
CA SER A 525 0.24 4.79 43.96
C SER A 525 0.75 4.16 42.68
N LEU A 526 2.05 4.30 42.41
CA LEU A 526 2.70 3.54 41.35
C LEU A 526 2.62 2.04 41.68
N PRO A 527 2.22 1.16 40.75
CA PRO A 527 2.24 -0.28 40.97
C PRO A 527 3.62 -0.81 41.35
N ASP A 528 3.65 -1.94 42.06
CA ASP A 528 4.90 -2.59 42.44
C ASP A 528 5.64 -3.13 41.20
N LYS A 529 6.97 -3.24 41.27
CA LYS A 529 7.82 -3.66 40.14
C LYS A 529 7.35 -4.97 39.47
N PHE A 530 6.90 -5.95 40.24
CA PHE A 530 6.45 -7.24 39.69
C PHE A 530 5.16 -7.11 38.85
N GLN A 531 4.36 -6.06 39.05
CA GLN A 531 3.14 -5.77 38.30
C GLN A 531 3.41 -5.15 36.91
N PHE A 532 4.66 -4.80 36.61
CA PHE A 532 5.12 -4.40 35.28
C PHE A 532 5.56 -5.59 34.40
N TYR A 533 5.25 -6.82 34.79
CA TYR A 533 5.50 -7.99 33.95
C TYR A 533 4.77 -7.88 32.60
N SER A 534 5.40 -8.31 31.51
CA SER A 534 4.82 -8.29 30.16
C SER A 534 4.62 -9.72 29.67
N ALA A 535 3.36 -10.13 29.44
CA ALA A 535 3.08 -11.45 28.87
C ALA A 535 3.49 -11.55 27.39
N LEU A 536 3.56 -10.42 26.69
CA LEU A 536 4.00 -10.35 25.29
C LEU A 536 5.48 -10.71 25.11
N THR A 537 6.33 -10.30 26.07
CA THR A 537 7.77 -10.54 26.02
C THR A 537 8.24 -11.63 26.97
N GLU A 538 7.35 -12.08 27.86
CA GLU A 538 7.63 -13.03 28.96
C GLU A 538 8.78 -12.56 29.85
N THR A 539 8.84 -11.24 30.11
CA THR A 539 9.90 -10.62 30.93
C THR A 539 9.36 -9.64 31.95
N HIS A 540 10.10 -9.50 33.06
CA HIS A 540 9.91 -8.42 34.03
C HIS A 540 10.60 -7.14 33.57
N VAL A 541 10.08 -5.99 34.02
CA VAL A 541 10.75 -4.70 33.86
C VAL A 541 12.14 -4.70 34.51
N SER A 542 13.09 -4.00 33.89
CA SER A 542 14.43 -3.81 34.46
C SER A 542 14.38 -2.92 35.71
N ASP A 543 15.40 -2.99 36.57
CA ASP A 543 15.53 -2.06 37.71
C ASP A 543 15.60 -0.61 37.23
N GLU A 544 16.42 -0.34 36.21
CA GLU A 544 16.60 1.00 35.64
C GLU A 544 15.28 1.60 35.12
N ASP A 545 14.48 0.81 34.40
CA ASP A 545 13.21 1.24 33.85
C ASP A 545 12.16 1.51 34.95
N TYR A 546 12.13 0.67 35.98
CA TYR A 546 11.22 0.88 37.12
C TYR A 546 11.62 2.12 37.94
N GLU A 547 12.91 2.31 38.20
CA GLU A 547 13.40 3.53 38.86
C GLU A 547 13.10 4.78 38.03
N HIS A 548 13.21 4.70 36.70
CA HIS A 548 12.81 5.80 35.82
C HIS A 548 11.30 6.09 35.94
N ALA A 549 10.44 5.06 35.92
CA ALA A 549 9.00 5.23 36.14
C ALA A 549 8.69 5.92 37.48
N ALA A 550 9.37 5.51 38.56
CA ALA A 550 9.22 6.10 39.87
C ALA A 550 9.70 7.57 39.91
N ARG A 551 10.81 7.89 39.24
CA ARG A 551 11.28 9.29 39.11
C ARG A 551 10.26 10.15 38.36
N VAL A 552 9.73 9.67 37.23
CA VAL A 552 8.70 10.39 36.45
C VAL A 552 7.43 10.60 37.28
N TRP A 553 6.93 9.54 37.92
CA TRP A 553 5.75 9.61 38.78
C TRP A 553 5.89 10.69 39.86
N ASN A 554 7.00 10.69 40.58
CA ASN A 554 7.26 11.62 41.67
C ASN A 554 7.52 13.05 41.18
N HIS A 555 8.30 13.22 40.11
CA HIS A 555 8.66 14.54 39.58
C HIS A 555 7.44 15.31 39.08
N PHE A 556 6.55 14.64 38.35
CA PHE A 556 5.34 15.25 37.81
C PHE A 556 4.14 15.21 38.77
N GLY A 557 4.33 14.72 40.01
CA GLY A 557 3.28 14.69 41.03
C GLY A 557 2.04 13.89 40.62
N CYS A 558 2.22 12.74 39.97
CA CYS A 558 1.11 11.92 39.49
C CYS A 558 0.22 11.47 40.67
N THR A 559 -1.06 11.86 40.65
CA THR A 559 -2.02 11.57 41.72
C THR A 559 -2.71 10.22 41.58
N SER A 560 -2.71 9.66 40.38
CA SER A 560 -3.25 8.33 40.10
C SER A 560 -2.58 7.67 38.89
N LEU A 561 -2.78 6.36 38.73
CA LEU A 561 -2.30 5.62 37.55
C LEU A 561 -2.91 6.15 36.25
N GLY A 562 -4.14 6.67 36.31
CA GLY A 562 -4.73 7.43 35.22
C GLY A 562 -3.94 8.68 34.88
N ALA A 563 -3.58 9.52 35.85
CA ALA A 563 -2.81 10.73 35.60
C ALA A 563 -1.42 10.42 35.02
N TYR A 564 -0.79 9.34 35.50
CA TYR A 564 0.44 8.82 34.93
C TYR A 564 0.26 8.32 33.49
N SER A 565 -0.86 7.65 33.19
CA SER A 565 -1.20 7.22 31.83
C SER A 565 -1.42 8.40 30.88
N ASP A 566 -2.04 9.48 31.33
CA ASP A 566 -2.27 10.67 30.52
C ASP A 566 -0.93 11.34 30.17
N LEU A 567 -0.01 11.42 31.15
CA LEU A 567 1.35 11.91 30.94
C LEU A 567 2.14 10.99 29.99
N TYR A 568 2.05 9.68 30.18
CA TYR A 568 2.68 8.67 29.32
C TYR A 568 2.27 8.87 27.86
N LEU A 569 0.95 8.91 27.60
CA LEU A 569 0.39 9.09 26.27
C LEU A 569 0.78 10.44 25.66
N LYS A 570 0.81 11.50 26.47
CA LYS A 570 1.27 12.82 26.04
C LYS A 570 2.72 12.81 25.57
N ILE A 571 3.61 12.15 26.31
CA ILE A 571 5.02 12.00 25.93
C ILE A 571 5.13 11.20 24.63
N ASP A 572 4.41 10.08 24.50
CA ASP A 572 4.46 9.24 23.30
C ASP A 572 3.99 9.96 22.02
N VAL A 573 2.90 10.73 22.10
CA VAL A 573 2.43 11.56 20.97
C VAL A 573 3.47 12.61 20.57
N LEU A 574 4.10 13.27 21.54
CA LEU A 574 5.12 14.28 21.29
C LEU A 574 6.41 13.68 20.71
N LEU A 575 6.86 12.53 21.25
CA LEU A 575 8.01 11.79 20.71
C LEU A 575 7.76 11.33 19.28
N SER A 576 6.55 10.83 18.99
CA SER A 576 6.15 10.44 17.63
C SER A 576 6.20 11.62 16.66
N ALA A 577 5.73 12.79 17.11
CA ALA A 577 5.82 14.03 16.34
C ALA A 577 7.28 14.43 16.08
N ASP A 578 8.14 14.47 17.09
CA ASP A 578 9.55 14.84 16.93
C ASP A 578 10.29 13.86 16.00
N VAL A 579 10.10 12.56 16.18
CA VAL A 579 10.68 11.52 15.31
C VAL A 579 10.31 11.74 13.85
N PHE A 580 9.02 11.94 13.55
CA PHE A 580 8.59 12.07 12.17
C PHE A 580 8.89 13.45 11.57
N GLU A 581 8.82 14.54 12.34
CA GLU A 581 9.16 15.87 11.86
C GLU A 581 10.67 16.00 11.55
N ASN A 582 11.55 15.39 12.34
CA ASN A 582 12.98 15.30 12.00
C ASN A 582 13.20 14.49 10.71
N PHE A 583 12.48 13.37 10.55
CA PHE A 583 12.53 12.60 9.31
C PHE A 583 12.03 13.41 8.10
N ARG A 584 10.96 14.21 8.27
CA ARG A 584 10.47 15.14 7.24
C ARG A 584 11.53 16.17 6.87
N ASP A 585 12.24 16.74 7.84
CA ASP A 585 13.28 17.75 7.59
C ASP A 585 14.46 17.18 6.80
N ILE A 586 14.93 15.99 7.17
CA ILE A 586 15.97 15.26 6.43
C ILE A 586 15.51 15.00 5.00
N CYS A 587 14.27 14.55 4.80
CA CYS A 587 13.71 14.28 3.48
C CYS A 587 13.55 15.54 2.63
N MET A 588 13.07 16.64 3.22
CA MET A 588 12.91 17.94 2.56
C MET A 588 14.26 18.53 2.18
N THR A 589 15.28 18.38 3.02
CA THR A 589 16.64 18.87 2.75
C THR A 589 17.34 18.04 1.68
N THR A 590 17.19 16.71 1.74
CA THR A 590 17.94 15.77 0.87
C THR A 590 17.27 15.55 -0.48
N TYR A 591 15.95 15.37 -0.49
CA TYR A 591 15.18 14.96 -1.68
C TYR A 591 14.22 16.04 -2.18
N HIS A 592 13.99 17.09 -1.38
CA HIS A 592 13.00 18.14 -1.60
C HIS A 592 11.61 17.58 -1.92
N LEU A 593 11.23 16.55 -1.17
CA LEU A 593 9.92 15.92 -1.19
C LEU A 593 9.47 15.71 0.25
N ASP A 594 8.22 16.04 0.55
CA ASP A 594 7.67 15.88 1.90
C ASP A 594 7.12 14.45 2.05
N PRO A 595 7.69 13.61 2.92
CA PRO A 595 7.20 12.26 3.12
C PRO A 595 5.78 12.24 3.70
N ALA A 596 5.32 13.34 4.33
CA ALA A 596 3.94 13.44 4.84
C ALA A 596 2.87 13.45 3.74
N GLN A 597 3.25 13.67 2.48
CA GLN A 597 2.33 13.55 1.34
C GLN A 597 2.17 12.12 0.81
N TYR A 598 2.94 11.17 1.32
CA TYR A 598 2.97 9.78 0.88
C TYR A 598 2.28 8.84 1.88
N TYR A 599 2.05 7.60 1.46
CA TYR A 599 1.49 6.56 2.32
C TYR A 599 2.56 5.62 2.90
N THR A 600 3.69 5.46 2.20
CA THR A 600 4.76 4.53 2.57
C THR A 600 6.12 5.02 2.05
N LEU A 601 7.22 4.56 2.69
CA LEU A 601 8.58 4.86 2.24
C LEU A 601 8.92 4.34 0.84
N PRO A 602 8.47 3.14 0.39
CA PRO A 602 8.71 2.70 -0.98
C PRO A 602 8.12 3.65 -2.03
N GLY A 603 6.91 4.15 -1.80
CA GLY A 603 6.29 5.14 -2.71
C GLY A 603 7.03 6.47 -2.72
N PHE A 604 7.48 6.93 -1.55
CA PHE A 604 8.33 8.11 -1.41
C PHE A 604 9.67 7.94 -2.14
N SER A 605 10.38 6.84 -1.89
CA SER A 605 11.69 6.55 -2.46
C SER A 605 11.64 6.40 -3.98
N PHE A 606 10.55 5.85 -4.50
CA PHE A 606 10.34 5.70 -5.94
C PHE A 606 10.20 7.07 -6.62
N ASP A 607 9.41 7.98 -6.05
CA ASP A 607 9.30 9.36 -6.55
C ASP A 607 10.63 10.14 -6.39
N CYS A 608 11.37 9.92 -5.30
CA CYS A 608 12.72 10.48 -5.14
C CYS A 608 13.65 10.05 -6.28
N MET A 609 13.63 8.75 -6.62
CA MET A 609 14.43 8.19 -7.72
C MET A 609 14.05 8.82 -9.06
N LEU A 610 12.75 8.88 -9.39
CA LEU A 610 12.29 9.49 -10.64
C LEU A 610 12.67 10.97 -10.72
N LYS A 611 12.52 11.71 -9.63
CA LYS A 611 12.85 13.14 -9.57
C LYS A 611 14.34 13.41 -9.73
N PHE A 612 15.16 12.67 -8.99
CA PHE A 612 16.62 12.87 -8.97
C PHE A 612 17.25 12.48 -10.30
N THR A 613 16.85 11.34 -10.85
CA THR A 613 17.43 10.81 -12.10
C THR A 613 16.83 11.44 -13.36
N LYS A 614 15.61 12.01 -13.26
CA LYS A 614 14.81 12.52 -14.39
C LYS A 614 14.59 11.45 -15.48
N VAL A 615 14.66 10.17 -15.10
CA VAL A 615 14.50 9.05 -16.03
C VAL A 615 13.06 8.95 -16.52
N GLN A 616 12.90 8.57 -17.78
CA GLN A 616 11.62 8.18 -18.36
C GLN A 616 11.64 6.67 -18.59
N LEU A 617 10.78 5.94 -17.88
CA LEU A 617 10.69 4.48 -17.97
C LEU A 617 9.58 4.10 -18.95
N GLU A 618 9.90 3.26 -19.94
CA GLU A 618 8.89 2.71 -20.85
C GLU A 618 7.94 1.78 -20.08
N LEU A 619 6.63 1.95 -20.29
CA LEU A 619 5.64 1.05 -19.71
C LEU A 619 5.28 -0.09 -20.65
N LEU A 620 5.31 -1.32 -20.14
CA LEU A 620 4.98 -2.51 -20.91
C LEU A 620 3.51 -2.53 -21.34
N THR A 621 3.27 -2.52 -22.65
CA THR A 621 1.94 -2.54 -23.27
C THR A 621 1.37 -3.95 -23.49
N ASP A 622 2.21 -4.98 -23.32
CA ASP A 622 1.88 -6.38 -23.57
C ASP A 622 1.86 -7.16 -22.24
N PHE A 623 0.69 -7.71 -21.89
CA PHE A 623 0.51 -8.46 -20.65
C PHE A 623 1.40 -9.71 -20.58
N GLU A 624 1.77 -10.31 -21.72
CA GLU A 624 2.67 -11.47 -21.72
C GLU A 624 4.10 -11.08 -21.36
N LYS A 625 4.55 -9.86 -21.70
CA LYS A 625 5.87 -9.36 -21.26
C LYS A 625 5.90 -9.21 -19.74
N VAL A 626 4.80 -8.72 -19.15
CA VAL A 626 4.66 -8.58 -17.69
C VAL A 626 4.76 -9.94 -17.02
N LEU A 627 3.96 -10.92 -17.46
CA LEU A 627 4.01 -12.28 -16.90
C LEU A 627 5.39 -12.92 -17.05
N PHE A 628 6.05 -12.71 -18.19
CA PHE A 628 7.41 -13.20 -18.40
C PHE A 628 8.40 -12.61 -17.38
N LEU A 629 8.40 -11.29 -17.17
CA LEU A 629 9.27 -10.65 -16.19
C LEU A 629 8.96 -11.08 -14.75
N GLU A 630 7.67 -11.17 -14.39
CA GLU A 630 7.26 -11.65 -13.07
C GLU A 630 7.72 -13.09 -12.84
N SER A 631 7.59 -13.96 -13.85
CA SER A 631 8.05 -15.35 -13.79
C SER A 631 9.57 -15.49 -13.66
N GLY A 632 10.33 -14.50 -14.16
CA GLY A 632 11.79 -14.43 -14.05
C GLY A 632 12.29 -13.83 -12.74
N THR A 633 11.44 -13.14 -11.98
CA THR A 633 11.84 -12.45 -10.75
C THR A 633 12.21 -13.44 -9.65
N ARG A 634 13.39 -13.26 -9.05
CA ARG A 634 13.89 -14.08 -7.92
C ARG A 634 14.23 -13.17 -6.74
N GLY A 635 14.19 -13.73 -5.54
CA GLY A 635 14.64 -13.03 -4.33
C GLY A 635 16.15 -13.22 -4.12
N GLY A 636 16.64 -12.78 -2.96
CA GLY A 636 18.01 -13.06 -2.55
C GLY A 636 18.30 -14.57 -2.52
N LEU A 637 19.50 -14.94 -2.96
CA LEU A 637 19.98 -16.32 -2.90
C LEU A 637 20.16 -16.72 -1.44
N VAL A 638 19.55 -17.83 -1.03
CA VAL A 638 19.74 -18.41 0.29
C VAL A 638 20.21 -19.85 0.10
N GLN A 639 21.43 -20.14 0.56
CA GLN A 639 22.03 -21.46 0.48
C GLN A 639 22.67 -21.82 1.82
N ALA A 640 22.29 -22.97 2.37
CA ALA A 640 22.86 -23.53 3.58
C ALA A 640 23.67 -24.78 3.22
N SER A 641 24.97 -24.62 2.95
CA SER A 641 25.86 -25.73 2.57
C SER A 641 26.23 -26.64 3.74
N LYS A 642 26.18 -26.12 4.98
CA LYS A 642 26.40 -26.88 6.23
C LYS A 642 25.33 -26.46 7.24
N ARG A 643 24.60 -27.43 7.81
CA ARG A 643 23.46 -27.15 8.73
C ARG A 643 23.90 -26.54 10.06
N HIS A 644 25.06 -26.97 10.57
CA HIS A 644 25.61 -26.49 11.84
C HIS A 644 27.13 -26.47 11.76
N ALA A 645 27.73 -25.36 12.17
CA ALA A 645 29.16 -25.21 12.34
C ALA A 645 29.40 -24.47 13.66
N ARG A 646 30.38 -24.94 14.43
CA ARG A 646 30.81 -24.33 15.68
C ARG A 646 32.30 -24.05 15.54
N ALA A 647 32.71 -22.83 15.89
CA ALA A 647 34.12 -22.50 16.00
C ALA A 647 34.71 -23.18 17.24
N ASN A 648 35.97 -23.61 17.15
CA ASN A 648 36.75 -24.14 18.25
C ASN A 648 37.97 -23.24 18.46
N ASN A 649 37.85 -22.24 19.32
CA ASN A 649 38.97 -21.38 19.71
C ASN A 649 38.81 -20.91 21.17
N LEU A 650 39.87 -20.31 21.72
CA LEU A 650 39.94 -19.94 23.15
C LEU A 650 38.85 -18.95 23.60
N GLU A 651 38.26 -18.19 22.67
CA GLU A 651 37.22 -17.18 22.96
C GLU A 651 35.82 -17.78 22.90
N THR A 652 35.67 -19.01 22.41
CA THR A 652 34.37 -19.67 22.26
C THR A 652 34.00 -20.49 23.50
N PRO A 653 32.76 -20.37 24.03
CA PRO A 653 32.28 -21.22 25.11
C PRO A 653 32.38 -22.71 24.72
N GLY A 654 33.00 -23.52 25.58
CA GLY A 654 33.21 -24.96 25.37
C GLY A 654 34.32 -25.31 24.37
N TYR A 655 35.37 -24.50 24.31
CA TYR A 655 36.64 -24.81 23.62
C TYR A 655 37.20 -26.18 24.06
N ASN A 656 37.67 -26.96 23.08
CA ASN A 656 38.35 -28.22 23.30
C ASN A 656 39.77 -28.16 22.72
N ALA A 657 40.78 -28.29 23.58
CA ALA A 657 42.19 -28.25 23.19
C ALA A 657 42.62 -29.47 22.35
N ASP A 658 41.89 -30.58 22.45
CA ASP A 658 42.17 -31.82 21.71
C ASP A 658 41.59 -31.80 20.29
N GLU A 659 40.76 -30.80 19.96
CA GLU A 659 40.18 -30.62 18.64
C GLU A 659 40.91 -29.54 17.82
N PRO A 660 40.89 -29.62 16.47
CA PRO A 660 41.48 -28.59 15.62
C PRO A 660 40.90 -27.20 15.91
N LYS A 661 41.78 -26.19 15.97
CA LYS A 661 41.35 -24.80 16.10
C LYS A 661 40.61 -24.37 14.84
N THR A 662 39.40 -23.84 15.01
CA THR A 662 38.56 -23.35 13.91
C THR A 662 37.91 -22.02 14.27
N SER A 663 37.72 -21.18 13.25
CA SER A 663 37.06 -19.87 13.38
C SER A 663 35.96 -19.73 12.33
N LEU A 664 34.95 -18.93 12.66
CA LEU A 664 33.88 -18.54 11.74
C LEU A 664 34.07 -17.06 11.38
N ILE A 665 33.95 -16.74 10.09
CA ILE A 665 34.04 -15.36 9.60
C ILE A 665 32.65 -14.95 9.10
N TYR A 666 32.16 -13.80 9.56
CA TYR A 666 30.94 -13.18 9.05
C TYR A 666 31.32 -12.10 8.03
N LEU A 667 30.95 -12.31 6.77
CA LEU A 667 31.13 -11.35 5.70
C LEU A 667 29.75 -10.88 5.21
N ASP A 668 29.56 -9.58 5.18
CA ASP A 668 28.35 -8.94 4.68
C ASP A 668 28.69 -7.90 3.62
N ALA A 669 27.87 -7.82 2.57
CA ALA A 669 28.07 -6.87 1.49
C ALA A 669 27.32 -5.58 1.81
N ASN A 670 28.08 -4.50 2.03
CA ASN A 670 27.53 -3.17 2.27
C ASN A 670 26.65 -2.73 1.08
N ASN A 671 25.35 -2.55 1.32
CA ASN A 671 24.36 -2.10 0.34
C ASN A 671 24.39 -2.88 -1.01
N LEU A 672 24.31 -4.21 -0.94
CA LEU A 672 24.37 -5.10 -2.11
C LEU A 672 23.44 -4.68 -3.27
N TYR A 673 22.17 -4.38 -2.98
CA TYR A 673 21.22 -3.98 -4.02
C TYR A 673 21.52 -2.58 -4.56
N GLY A 674 21.91 -1.62 -3.71
CA GLY A 674 22.29 -0.29 -4.16
C GLY A 674 23.49 -0.33 -5.11
N PHE A 675 24.51 -1.13 -4.81
CA PHE A 675 25.62 -1.35 -5.74
C PHE A 675 25.16 -1.92 -7.08
N GLY A 676 24.24 -2.89 -7.06
CA GLY A 676 23.63 -3.43 -8.28
C GLY A 676 22.88 -2.37 -9.09
N MET A 677 22.15 -1.48 -8.40
CA MET A 677 21.42 -0.36 -9.02
C MET A 677 22.33 0.74 -9.57
N CYS A 678 23.60 0.81 -9.15
CA CYS A 678 24.60 1.70 -9.76
C CYS A 678 25.15 1.18 -11.10
N LYS A 679 24.72 0.00 -11.56
CA LYS A 679 25.08 -0.54 -12.87
C LYS A 679 24.01 -0.19 -13.89
N TYR A 680 24.28 -0.48 -15.17
CA TYR A 680 23.27 -0.33 -16.23
C TYR A 680 22.04 -1.18 -15.88
N MET A 681 20.85 -0.61 -16.09
CA MET A 681 19.56 -1.23 -15.82
C MET A 681 18.64 -1.04 -17.05
N PRO A 682 17.72 -1.98 -17.34
CA PRO A 682 16.80 -1.85 -18.46
C PRO A 682 15.74 -0.77 -18.17
N ILE A 683 15.58 0.19 -19.10
CA ILE A 683 14.66 1.32 -18.96
C ILE A 683 13.67 1.49 -20.13
N SER A 684 14.01 0.99 -21.32
CA SER A 684 13.24 1.16 -22.57
C SER A 684 13.57 0.09 -23.63
N ASP A 685 12.89 0.19 -24.76
CA ASP A 685 13.02 -0.58 -26.00
C ASP A 685 12.69 -2.07 -25.84
N PHE A 686 11.65 -2.37 -25.05
CA PHE A 686 11.28 -3.74 -24.71
C PHE A 686 10.64 -4.47 -25.90
N SER A 687 11.42 -5.37 -26.51
CA SER A 687 10.97 -6.19 -27.64
C SER A 687 11.19 -7.68 -27.40
N TRP A 688 10.34 -8.50 -28.02
CA TRP A 688 10.56 -9.94 -28.08
C TRP A 688 11.73 -10.22 -29.04
N TYR A 689 12.70 -11.01 -28.60
CA TYR A 689 13.82 -11.41 -29.46
C TYR A 689 13.34 -12.36 -30.57
N PRO A 690 13.60 -12.07 -31.86
CA PRO A 690 13.06 -12.85 -32.98
C PRO A 690 13.87 -14.12 -33.32
N GLY A 691 15.09 -14.28 -32.79
CA GLY A 691 15.99 -15.41 -33.10
C GLY A 691 15.89 -16.58 -32.11
N ASN A 692 16.66 -17.65 -32.35
CA ASN A 692 16.79 -18.74 -31.39
C ASN A 692 17.58 -18.26 -30.15
N PRO A 693 17.01 -18.30 -28.93
CA PRO A 693 17.69 -17.88 -27.70
C PRO A 693 19.04 -18.58 -27.45
N GLU A 694 19.16 -19.85 -27.84
CA GLU A 694 20.38 -20.65 -27.62
C GLU A 694 21.54 -20.20 -28.52
N VAL A 695 21.23 -19.73 -29.73
CA VAL A 695 22.20 -19.16 -30.68
C VAL A 695 22.60 -17.73 -30.28
N ALA A 696 21.68 -16.98 -29.66
CA ALA A 696 21.98 -15.65 -29.11
C ALA A 696 22.93 -15.72 -27.91
N LEU A 697 22.74 -16.69 -27.02
CA LEU A 697 23.59 -16.86 -25.83
C LEU A 697 25.04 -17.23 -26.16
N THR A 698 25.26 -17.93 -27.27
CA THR A 698 26.58 -18.38 -27.74
C THR A 698 27.33 -17.30 -28.52
N SER A 699 26.63 -16.41 -29.24
CA SER A 699 27.22 -15.32 -30.04
C SER A 699 27.63 -14.08 -29.21
N TYR A 700 27.11 -13.90 -28.00
CA TYR A 700 27.40 -12.74 -27.14
C TYR A 700 28.73 -12.83 -26.34
N SER A 701 29.62 -13.78 -26.68
CA SER A 701 30.95 -13.89 -26.05
C SER A 701 31.98 -12.85 -26.56
N GLY A 702 31.64 -12.04 -27.57
CA GLY A 702 32.47 -10.94 -28.03
C GLY A 702 31.63 -9.77 -28.58
N CYS A 703 31.95 -8.56 -28.14
CA CYS A 703 31.51 -7.26 -28.68
C CYS A 703 30.19 -6.63 -28.13
N ALA A 704 30.38 -5.73 -27.15
CA ALA A 704 29.76 -4.41 -26.93
C ALA A 704 28.21 -4.17 -26.93
N ARG A 705 27.77 -3.54 -25.83
CA ARG A 705 26.82 -2.39 -25.73
C ARG A 705 25.30 -2.57 -25.94
N ARG A 706 24.72 -3.75 -25.74
CA ARG A 706 23.29 -3.88 -25.43
C ARG A 706 23.08 -4.87 -24.30
N MET A 707 22.70 -4.37 -23.13
CA MET A 707 22.55 -5.22 -21.94
C MET A 707 21.31 -6.09 -22.09
N THR A 708 21.52 -7.40 -22.18
CA THR A 708 20.46 -8.40 -21.98
C THR A 708 20.65 -9.03 -20.60
N LEU A 709 19.60 -9.63 -20.03
CA LEU A 709 19.53 -10.21 -18.66
C LEU A 709 20.67 -11.21 -18.28
N VAL A 710 21.54 -11.55 -19.22
CA VAL A 710 22.63 -12.54 -19.13
C VAL A 710 23.91 -11.95 -18.53
N ASP A 711 24.14 -10.64 -18.64
CA ASP A 711 25.35 -10.02 -18.09
C ASP A 711 25.33 -10.00 -16.56
N PHE A 712 24.15 -9.88 -15.96
CA PHE A 712 23.97 -9.90 -14.51
C PHE A 712 24.31 -11.26 -13.90
N THR A 713 23.98 -12.37 -14.57
CA THR A 713 24.29 -13.72 -14.05
C THR A 713 25.78 -14.04 -14.15
N LYS A 714 26.49 -13.56 -15.19
CA LYS A 714 27.95 -13.77 -15.33
C LYS A 714 28.78 -12.96 -14.34
N SER A 715 28.39 -11.74 -13.99
CA SER A 715 29.08 -10.95 -12.96
C SER A 715 28.97 -11.58 -11.56
N THR A 716 27.79 -12.12 -11.22
CA THR A 716 27.57 -12.78 -9.92
C THR A 716 28.25 -14.16 -9.87
N PHE A 717 28.29 -14.90 -10.99
CA PHE A 717 29.01 -16.18 -11.07
C PHE A 717 30.53 -16.01 -11.05
N ARG A 718 31.09 -14.94 -11.64
CA ARG A 718 32.54 -14.67 -11.56
C ARG A 718 32.98 -14.31 -10.14
N ILE A 719 32.15 -13.62 -9.36
CA ILE A 719 32.44 -13.37 -7.95
C ILE A 719 32.39 -14.68 -7.14
N LEU A 720 31.58 -15.67 -7.53
CA LEU A 720 31.47 -16.95 -6.80
C LEU A 720 32.52 -17.99 -7.21
N ASN A 721 33.03 -17.96 -8.45
CA ASN A 721 33.98 -18.97 -8.96
C ASN A 721 35.47 -18.60 -8.83
N THR A 722 35.84 -17.42 -8.34
CA THR A 722 37.25 -17.07 -8.08
C THR A 722 37.75 -17.47 -6.68
N TYR A 723 36.95 -18.13 -5.85
CA TYR A 723 37.29 -18.43 -4.45
C TYR A 723 37.51 -19.92 -4.14
N THR A 724 37.83 -20.74 -5.13
CA THR A 724 38.02 -22.20 -4.96
C THR A 724 39.48 -22.67 -4.89
N THR A 725 40.46 -21.78 -4.73
CA THR A 725 41.87 -22.19 -4.49
C THR A 725 42.53 -21.43 -3.34
N PRO A 726 43.12 -22.11 -2.31
CA PRO A 726 43.56 -21.46 -1.06
C PRO A 726 44.88 -20.67 -1.08
N THR A 727 45.55 -20.45 -2.22
CA THR A 727 46.98 -20.08 -2.21
C THR A 727 47.39 -18.74 -2.81
N THR A 728 46.47 -17.79 -3.06
CA THR A 728 46.89 -16.45 -3.52
C THR A 728 46.14 -15.29 -2.85
N ILE A 729 46.08 -15.30 -1.52
CA ILE A 729 45.58 -14.17 -0.71
C ILE A 729 46.79 -13.46 -0.08
N CYS A 730 47.53 -12.65 -0.86
CA CYS A 730 48.46 -11.68 -0.27
C CYS A 730 49.00 -10.57 -1.19
N ARG A 731 48.82 -10.64 -2.52
CA ARG A 731 49.42 -9.64 -3.45
C ARG A 731 48.45 -8.64 -4.09
N SER A 732 47.14 -8.86 -4.06
CA SER A 732 46.17 -8.01 -4.77
C SER A 732 45.52 -6.90 -3.93
N TYR A 733 45.62 -6.96 -2.60
CA TYR A 733 45.02 -5.94 -1.71
C TYR A 733 45.88 -4.67 -1.53
N ARG A 734 47.14 -4.65 -1.99
CA ARG A 734 48.00 -3.45 -1.90
C ARG A 734 47.87 -2.47 -3.06
N THR A 735 47.22 -2.84 -4.17
CA THR A 735 47.24 -2.02 -5.41
C THR A 735 45.94 -1.31 -5.75
N LEU A 736 44.84 -1.56 -5.01
CA LEU A 736 43.55 -0.85 -5.18
C LEU A 736 43.32 0.28 -4.17
N ALA A 737 44.22 0.43 -3.19
CA ALA A 737 44.16 1.47 -2.17
C ALA A 737 44.72 2.84 -2.61
N TYR A 738 45.08 3.05 -3.89
CA TYR A 738 45.77 4.27 -4.34
C TYR A 738 45.16 4.98 -5.56
N ARG A 739 43.88 4.75 -5.89
CA ARG A 739 43.17 5.57 -6.90
C ARG A 739 41.73 5.89 -6.47
N ALA A 740 41.60 6.57 -5.34
CA ALA A 740 40.48 7.45 -5.07
C ALA A 740 41.06 8.70 -4.40
N GLY A 741 41.29 9.74 -5.20
CA GLY A 741 41.52 11.10 -4.70
C GLY A 741 40.21 11.71 -4.21
N PRO A 742 40.29 12.79 -3.41
CA PRO A 742 39.44 12.98 -2.25
C PRO A 742 38.23 13.87 -2.56
N LEU A 743 37.05 13.51 -2.05
CA LEU A 743 35.98 14.47 -1.78
C LEU A 743 35.18 14.01 -0.55
N CYS A 744 35.18 14.89 0.45
CA CYS A 744 34.37 14.96 1.66
C CYS A 744 34.75 14.05 2.85
N GLU A 745 35.78 14.49 3.58
CA GLU A 745 35.66 14.69 5.03
C GLU A 745 34.84 15.96 5.28
N SER A 746 33.69 15.82 5.95
CA SER A 746 33.07 16.75 6.92
C SER A 746 31.67 16.25 7.25
#